data_AF-A0A836X6J0-F1
#
_entry.id   AF-A0A836X6J0-F1
#
_cell.length_a   1.000
_cell.length_b   1.000
_cell.length_c   1.000
_cell.angle_alpha   90.00
_cell.angle_beta   90.00
_cell.angle_gamma   90.00
#
_symmetry.space_group_name_H-M   'P 1'
#
loop_
_entity.id
_entity.type
_entity.pdbx_description
1 polymer ?
#
loop_
_entity_poly.entity_id
_entity_poly.type
_entity_poly.pdbx_seq_one_letter_code
_entity_poly.pdbx_strand_id
1 'polypeptide(L)'
;MERMLKYGSLYLALLLAAGGTVCAQGHRLRANRVEVQSGSHWRAWQFPADMVEISPAGTVKSRFIQAPHNAVSDVADFTYEINASHKDHYDNYFDAEGVALARGGIKKALSNVGLAGRVLDGDEGSFWEPDPADPLADWVLEIDLGRLVSATRLVLRFAEEADPFLQFRVHSAGGQNPFGTADRSGALDYVLVGGTTQPNRDQRLFEFDLEPVGEHSEGWTGRMVQYLRIAVTASNGDRAESLSETGYQALAAADRGAVEYVWEIAGEQRLVSETRYQELPSEQQGGVRYFRRERPRLAEVEVWTVGQNIAQGLIGRGGSVHDVNPNSSPELAFDGNMRTEWAGLVYDVTGETAEWGLLNIDLGAHFRVEAVRLITRVDGRVLYGYLLRGSDGSRAPDGSFIWDQLGSDDRQINRSTRLFEDRFTPSNMRFLEFRNLDVARRTKAYLGHRVPSVVTEIQVYATGYLPILEMSSDLINLGSAKNLTTIDWQADTPAGTAVEVRTRTGNDLREVFRYFKQDGTEVATEEEYNELPSFFKGEVLTEVLPGPGWSNWSQAYVSPGEAIRSPSPRRYMMIQTRLLTENTEVAPSIEGIQVNFTAPFAESIIGEIAPNRQVPVGELVDFDLFVRPSFAAQDPGFDRLRLVAPSRAAVALRQVRLGTETELLAGGGEEFFRQADGRFANASGLLLQVAGEGSDSLSIELPRTLRRGGVELLEVAFTSRVFQSGSTFQVKVGNSAQEGNWQEVDSGQGVGDELGAGAGLTVLTPLGGRTVKVISKPGVFTPNGDEKNDQAIFEFAVLKVNTGRPVDVELFDLRGREVRRLREERGQANGLYRITWDGRDEAGDRVPPGLYLARIAVASDKGADDAIQLVVGVAY
;
A
#
# COMPACT_ATOMS: atom_id res chain seq x y z
N MET A 1 -40.97 7.88 -26.40
CA MET A 1 -40.20 8.37 -27.57
C MET A 1 -40.34 9.90 -27.79
N GLU A 2 -40.67 10.68 -26.75
CA GLU A 2 -40.66 12.15 -26.80
C GLU A 2 -40.22 12.78 -25.44
N ARG A 3 -39.36 12.06 -24.71
CA ARG A 3 -38.74 12.51 -23.44
C ARG A 3 -37.24 12.17 -23.36
N MET A 4 -36.59 12.01 -24.53
CA MET A 4 -35.20 11.54 -24.67
C MET A 4 -34.26 12.62 -25.23
N LEU A 5 -34.59 13.90 -25.00
CA LEU A 5 -33.73 15.04 -25.32
C LEU A 5 -33.92 16.06 -24.18
N LYS A 6 -32.93 16.16 -23.28
CA LYS A 6 -32.55 17.35 -22.48
C LYS A 6 -31.82 17.01 -21.16
N TYR A 7 -30.82 16.13 -21.13
CA TYR A 7 -29.81 16.12 -20.05
C TYR A 7 -28.42 15.67 -20.54
N GLY A 8 -27.95 16.31 -21.62
CA GLY A 8 -26.52 16.35 -21.98
C GLY A 8 -25.86 17.66 -21.52
N SER A 9 -26.39 18.32 -20.48
CA SER A 9 -25.98 19.70 -20.16
C SER A 9 -26.23 20.07 -18.71
N LEU A 10 -25.63 19.37 -17.74
CA LEU A 10 -25.35 19.96 -16.42
C LEU A 10 -24.23 19.27 -15.62
N TYR A 11 -23.30 18.57 -16.28
CA TYR A 11 -21.96 18.28 -15.75
C TYR A 11 -20.90 19.28 -16.25
N LEU A 12 -21.35 20.38 -16.89
CA LEU A 12 -20.49 21.40 -17.53
C LEU A 12 -20.57 22.78 -16.87
N ALA A 13 -21.10 22.92 -15.65
CA ALA A 13 -21.31 24.24 -15.02
C ALA A 13 -20.78 24.40 -13.58
N LEU A 14 -19.89 23.49 -13.14
CA LEU A 14 -18.81 23.82 -12.19
C LEU A 14 -17.42 23.49 -12.79
N LEU A 15 -17.38 23.39 -14.12
CA LEU A 15 -16.19 23.27 -14.98
C LEU A 15 -16.08 24.44 -15.97
N LEU A 16 -16.80 25.56 -15.73
CA LEU A 16 -16.68 26.80 -16.50
C LEU A 16 -15.89 27.89 -15.73
N ALA A 17 -14.88 27.43 -15.00
CA ALA A 17 -13.57 28.07 -14.99
C ALA A 17 -12.55 27.17 -15.73
N ALA A 18 -12.97 26.53 -16.83
CA ALA A 18 -12.08 25.94 -17.82
C ALA A 18 -11.34 27.06 -18.60
N GLY A 19 -10.45 27.77 -17.91
CA GLY A 19 -9.11 27.89 -18.46
C GLY A 19 -8.51 26.49 -18.35
N GLY A 20 -8.01 25.94 -19.46
CA GLY A 20 -7.66 24.51 -19.59
C GLY A 20 -7.11 23.91 -18.30
N THR A 21 -7.78 22.88 -17.80
CA THR A 21 -7.26 22.03 -16.72
C THR A 21 -5.96 21.41 -17.24
N VAL A 22 -4.85 22.10 -16.96
CA VAL A 22 -3.55 21.46 -16.84
C VAL A 22 -3.78 20.35 -15.82
N CYS A 23 -3.86 19.10 -16.28
CA CYS A 23 -3.81 17.94 -15.40
C CYS A 23 -2.61 18.19 -14.49
N ALA A 24 -2.85 18.37 -13.19
CA ALA A 24 -1.80 18.76 -12.26
C ALA A 24 -0.76 17.64 -12.28
N GLN A 25 0.37 17.87 -12.96
CA GLN A 25 1.41 16.87 -13.09
C GLN A 25 1.91 16.51 -11.69
N GLY A 26 2.13 15.21 -11.43
CA GLY A 26 2.70 14.72 -10.17
C GLY A 26 4.17 15.11 -9.96
N HIS A 27 4.68 16.02 -10.80
CA HIS A 27 6.06 16.44 -10.86
C HIS A 27 6.20 17.77 -11.61
N ARG A 28 7.39 18.37 -11.52
CA ARG A 28 7.84 19.47 -12.37
C ARG A 28 9.08 19.05 -13.14
N LEU A 29 9.02 19.11 -14.47
CA LEU A 29 10.17 18.86 -15.33
C LEU A 29 11.03 20.14 -15.48
N ARG A 30 12.33 20.03 -15.22
CA ARG A 30 13.36 21.05 -15.47
C ARG A 30 14.27 20.62 -16.60
N ALA A 31 15.20 21.49 -17.01
CA ALA A 31 16.14 21.20 -18.08
C ALA A 31 17.06 19.98 -17.80
N ASN A 32 17.34 19.71 -16.52
CA ASN A 32 18.30 18.68 -16.08
C ASN A 32 17.77 17.78 -14.94
N ARG A 33 16.49 17.88 -14.58
CA ARG A 33 15.91 17.10 -13.48
C ARG A 33 14.39 17.04 -13.49
N VAL A 34 13.84 16.05 -12.81
CA VAL A 34 12.43 15.97 -12.37
C VAL A 34 12.37 16.35 -10.89
N GLU A 35 11.41 17.19 -10.49
CA GLU A 35 11.20 17.63 -9.10
C GLU A 35 9.79 17.26 -8.60
N VAL A 36 9.69 16.60 -7.45
CA VAL A 36 8.46 16.36 -6.67
C VAL A 36 8.67 17.00 -5.31
N GLN A 37 7.90 18.03 -4.94
CA GLN A 37 8.23 18.87 -3.77
C GLN A 37 7.03 19.65 -3.20
N SER A 38 5.82 19.47 -3.73
CA SER A 38 4.64 20.22 -3.29
C SER A 38 3.49 19.26 -2.99
N GLY A 39 2.60 19.67 -2.09
CA GLY A 39 1.39 18.88 -1.81
C GLY A 39 0.51 18.68 -3.05
N SER A 40 0.55 19.56 -4.05
CA SER A 40 -0.16 19.36 -5.32
C SER A 40 0.49 18.28 -6.20
N HIS A 41 1.82 18.18 -6.20
CA HIS A 41 2.52 17.07 -6.89
C HIS A 41 2.15 15.75 -6.23
N TRP A 42 2.25 15.68 -4.90
CA TRP A 42 1.93 14.47 -4.15
C TRP A 42 0.48 14.02 -4.36
N ARG A 43 -0.51 14.92 -4.36
CA ARG A 43 -1.92 14.55 -4.59
C ARG A 43 -2.22 13.96 -5.98
N ALA A 44 -1.32 14.11 -6.95
CA ALA A 44 -1.46 13.48 -8.26
C ALA A 44 -0.81 12.09 -8.34
N TRP A 45 -0.12 11.66 -7.28
CA TRP A 45 0.39 10.29 -7.16
C TRP A 45 -0.74 9.33 -6.76
N GLN A 46 -0.52 8.04 -7.01
CA GLN A 46 -1.36 6.97 -6.53
C GLN A 46 -0.89 6.51 -5.14
N PHE A 47 -1.80 6.48 -4.17
CA PHE A 47 -1.59 6.05 -2.78
C PHE A 47 -2.95 5.79 -2.10
N PRO A 48 -3.00 5.08 -0.95
CA PRO A 48 -4.24 4.88 -0.19
C PRO A 48 -4.74 6.21 0.40
N ALA A 49 -5.64 6.89 -0.31
CA ALA A 49 -5.93 8.32 -0.09
C ALA A 49 -6.44 8.67 1.33
N ASP A 50 -7.27 7.81 1.92
CA ASP A 50 -7.81 7.98 3.28
C ASP A 50 -6.78 7.72 4.39
N MET A 51 -5.61 7.19 4.03
CA MET A 51 -4.51 6.80 4.94
C MET A 51 -3.24 7.64 4.76
N VAL A 52 -3.31 8.76 4.03
CA VAL A 52 -2.17 9.65 3.80
C VAL A 52 -2.48 11.06 4.30
N GLU A 53 -1.57 11.61 5.09
CA GLU A 53 -1.59 13.01 5.50
C GLU A 53 -0.56 13.80 4.68
N ILE A 54 -1.03 14.85 3.99
CA ILE A 54 -0.18 15.80 3.27
C ILE A 54 -0.29 17.15 3.97
N SER A 55 0.78 17.56 4.64
CA SER A 55 0.82 18.85 5.34
C SER A 55 0.70 20.03 4.37
N PRO A 56 0.34 21.24 4.84
CA PRO A 56 0.38 22.46 4.02
C PRO A 56 1.76 22.75 3.41
N ALA A 57 2.84 22.31 4.06
CA ALA A 57 4.21 22.43 3.58
C ALA A 57 4.57 21.42 2.48
N GLY A 58 3.73 20.40 2.24
CA GLY A 58 3.97 19.36 1.25
C GLY A 58 4.65 18.10 1.79
N THR A 59 4.93 18.03 3.10
CA THR A 59 5.38 16.80 3.77
C THR A 59 4.29 15.74 3.77
N VAL A 60 4.65 14.52 3.41
CA VAL A 60 3.76 13.35 3.30
C VAL A 60 4.14 12.30 4.35
N LYS A 61 3.14 11.76 5.05
CA LYS A 61 3.27 10.65 5.99
C LYS A 61 1.97 9.83 6.03
N SER A 62 1.99 8.65 6.63
CA SER A 62 0.77 7.87 6.87
C SER A 62 -0.11 8.53 7.94
N ARG A 63 -1.41 8.35 7.82
CA ARG A 63 -2.39 8.72 8.86
C ARG A 63 -2.27 7.76 10.04
N PHE A 64 -2.48 8.27 11.25
CA PHE A 64 -2.52 7.45 12.46
C PHE A 64 -3.93 6.87 12.68
N ILE A 65 -4.03 5.56 12.90
CA ILE A 65 -5.30 4.87 13.18
C ILE A 65 -5.48 4.80 14.70
N GLN A 66 -6.56 5.42 15.19
CA GLN A 66 -6.82 5.55 16.62
C GLN A 66 -7.62 4.37 17.18
N ALA A 67 -7.20 3.91 18.36
CA ALA A 67 -7.95 2.97 19.19
C ALA A 67 -7.71 3.28 20.68
N PRO A 68 -8.76 3.49 21.50
CA PRO A 68 -10.17 3.61 21.11
C PRO A 68 -10.42 4.86 20.26
N HIS A 69 -11.57 4.90 19.55
CA HIS A 69 -11.94 6.01 18.67
C HIS A 69 -13.26 6.63 19.10
N ASN A 70 -13.36 7.96 19.07
CA ASN A 70 -14.63 8.64 19.27
C ASN A 70 -15.36 8.74 17.92
N ALA A 71 -16.36 7.89 17.69
CA ALA A 71 -17.07 7.80 16.42
C ALA A 71 -17.82 9.07 16.01
N VAL A 72 -18.02 10.04 16.93
CA VAL A 72 -18.66 11.32 16.61
C VAL A 72 -17.71 12.28 15.87
N SER A 73 -16.39 12.15 16.04
CA SER A 73 -15.43 13.14 15.55
C SER A 73 -15.29 13.17 14.03
N ASP A 74 -15.73 12.11 13.36
CA ASP A 74 -15.63 11.90 11.91
C ASP A 74 -16.99 11.56 11.26
N VAL A 75 -18.13 11.77 11.94
CA VAL A 75 -19.45 11.37 11.42
C VAL A 75 -19.78 12.00 10.07
N ALA A 76 -19.31 13.22 9.83
CA ALA A 76 -19.58 13.95 8.59
C ALA A 76 -18.85 13.34 7.37
N ASP A 77 -17.84 12.50 7.59
CA ASP A 77 -17.08 11.84 6.52
C ASP A 77 -17.85 10.66 5.90
N PHE A 78 -18.94 10.21 6.55
CA PHE A 78 -19.69 9.03 6.14
C PHE A 78 -21.03 9.41 5.50
N THR A 79 -21.28 8.83 4.34
CA THR A 79 -22.54 8.96 3.61
C THR A 79 -23.02 7.59 3.15
N TYR A 80 -24.32 7.35 3.23
CA TYR A 80 -24.91 6.07 2.86
C TYR A 80 -26.29 6.27 2.22
N GLU A 81 -26.72 5.31 1.41
CA GLU A 81 -28.02 5.34 0.74
C GLU A 81 -29.15 5.09 1.73
N ILE A 82 -30.21 5.89 1.61
CA ILE A 82 -31.47 5.70 2.32
C ILE A 82 -32.61 5.49 1.32
N ASN A 83 -33.67 4.81 1.77
CA ASN A 83 -34.87 4.70 0.96
C ASN A 83 -35.49 6.09 0.77
N ALA A 84 -35.72 6.52 -0.48
CA ALA A 84 -36.31 7.83 -0.79
C ALA A 84 -37.68 8.07 -0.10
N SER A 85 -38.43 7.03 0.22
CA SER A 85 -39.69 7.14 0.99
C SER A 85 -39.49 7.52 2.46
N HIS A 86 -38.26 7.44 2.97
CA HIS A 86 -37.92 7.74 4.37
C HIS A 86 -37.22 9.09 4.55
N LYS A 87 -37.04 9.90 3.49
CA LYS A 87 -36.32 11.17 3.57
C LYS A 87 -36.81 12.10 4.68
N ASP A 88 -38.12 12.12 4.97
CA ASP A 88 -38.71 12.99 6.01
C ASP A 88 -38.32 12.55 7.45
N HIS A 89 -37.63 11.42 7.59
CA HIS A 89 -37.06 10.95 8.86
C HIS A 89 -35.62 11.43 9.09
N TYR A 90 -35.01 12.11 8.11
CA TYR A 90 -33.60 12.51 8.09
C TYR A 90 -33.47 13.99 7.73
N ASP A 91 -33.14 14.82 8.71
CA ASP A 91 -32.79 16.24 8.49
C ASP A 91 -31.40 16.37 7.82
N ASN A 92 -30.55 15.34 7.97
CA ASN A 92 -29.24 15.17 7.35
C ASN A 92 -29.27 14.55 5.93
N TYR A 93 -30.45 14.52 5.32
CA TYR A 93 -30.66 14.03 3.97
C TYR A 93 -30.14 14.98 2.89
N PHE A 94 -29.64 14.43 1.78
CA PHE A 94 -29.41 15.16 0.55
C PHE A 94 -29.59 14.25 -0.68
N ASP A 95 -30.03 14.84 -1.79
CA ASP A 95 -30.07 14.18 -3.09
C ASP A 95 -28.73 14.34 -3.79
N ALA A 96 -28.12 13.22 -4.21
CA ALA A 96 -26.98 13.22 -5.12
C ALA A 96 -27.33 12.37 -6.34
N GLU A 97 -27.41 13.00 -7.51
CA GLU A 97 -27.66 12.32 -8.79
C GLU A 97 -28.96 11.49 -8.83
N GLY A 98 -29.96 11.87 -8.04
CA GLY A 98 -31.25 11.16 -7.94
C GLY A 98 -31.25 9.97 -6.99
N VAL A 99 -30.15 9.75 -6.26
CA VAL A 99 -30.05 8.83 -5.14
C VAL A 99 -30.25 9.59 -3.83
N ALA A 100 -31.11 9.04 -2.98
CA ALA A 100 -31.41 9.57 -1.67
C ALA A 100 -30.31 9.17 -0.68
N LEU A 101 -29.51 10.12 -0.21
CA LEU A 101 -28.38 9.87 0.70
C LEU A 101 -28.59 10.54 2.06
N ALA A 102 -28.05 9.95 3.12
CA ALA A 102 -27.87 10.61 4.42
C ALA A 102 -26.38 10.75 4.73
N ARG A 103 -26.00 11.84 5.40
CA ARG A 103 -24.64 12.06 5.93
C ARG A 103 -24.66 12.00 7.45
N GLY A 104 -23.69 11.34 8.09
CA GLY A 104 -23.63 11.31 9.56
C GLY A 104 -23.66 12.71 10.20
N GLY A 105 -24.23 12.80 11.40
CA GLY A 105 -24.49 14.03 12.13
C GLY A 105 -25.85 14.00 12.85
N ILE A 106 -26.51 15.15 12.93
CA ILE A 106 -27.87 15.23 13.49
C ILE A 106 -28.86 14.64 12.50
N LYS A 107 -29.37 13.45 12.84
CA LYS A 107 -30.42 12.78 12.06
C LYS A 107 -31.73 13.55 12.14
N LYS A 108 -32.12 13.96 13.35
CA LYS A 108 -33.37 14.69 13.56
C LYS A 108 -33.34 15.50 14.85
N ALA A 109 -33.78 16.73 14.79
CA ALA A 109 -34.02 17.57 15.97
C ALA A 109 -35.36 18.30 15.80
N LEU A 110 -36.17 18.36 16.86
CA LEU A 110 -37.46 19.06 16.81
C LEU A 110 -37.44 20.42 17.51
N SER A 111 -36.43 20.67 18.36
CA SER A 111 -36.27 21.93 19.08
C SER A 111 -34.88 22.53 18.86
N ASN A 112 -34.82 23.85 18.63
CA ASN A 112 -33.59 24.60 18.34
C ASN A 112 -32.63 23.90 17.37
N VAL A 113 -33.15 23.49 16.21
CA VAL A 113 -32.46 22.68 15.19
C VAL A 113 -31.11 23.27 14.77
N GLY A 114 -31.02 24.59 14.63
CA GLY A 114 -29.77 25.28 14.23
C GLY A 114 -28.63 25.16 15.25
N LEU A 115 -28.92 24.75 16.48
CA LEU A 115 -27.92 24.52 17.53
C LEU A 115 -27.62 23.03 17.75
N ALA A 116 -28.40 22.11 17.17
CA ALA A 116 -28.29 20.69 17.46
C ALA A 116 -26.90 20.12 17.12
N GLY A 117 -26.28 20.56 16.02
CA GLY A 117 -24.97 20.06 15.57
C GLY A 117 -23.80 20.39 16.51
N ARG A 118 -23.99 21.32 17.46
CA ARG A 118 -22.98 21.71 18.45
C ARG A 118 -22.58 20.57 19.39
N VAL A 119 -23.47 19.61 19.60
CA VAL A 119 -23.17 18.46 20.48
C VAL A 119 -22.15 17.47 19.91
N LEU A 120 -21.65 17.73 18.70
CA LEU A 120 -20.74 16.89 17.94
C LEU A 120 -19.49 17.66 17.46
N ASP A 121 -19.31 18.93 17.86
CA ASP A 121 -18.24 19.78 17.34
C ASP A 121 -16.95 19.73 18.16
N GLY A 122 -16.98 19.07 19.33
CA GLY A 122 -15.82 18.88 20.20
C GLY A 122 -15.44 20.13 20.98
N ASP A 123 -16.32 21.14 21.03
CA ASP A 123 -16.15 22.37 21.81
C ASP A 123 -17.11 22.37 23.01
N GLU A 124 -16.60 22.07 24.20
CA GLU A 124 -17.37 22.09 25.45
C GLU A 124 -17.96 23.48 25.80
N GLY A 125 -17.51 24.56 25.15
CA GLY A 125 -18.09 25.90 25.28
C GLY A 125 -19.33 26.13 24.40
N SER A 126 -19.53 25.26 23.42
CA SER A 126 -20.67 25.21 22.51
C SER A 126 -21.74 24.24 23.09
N PHE A 127 -23.01 24.41 22.72
CA PHE A 127 -24.09 23.59 23.26
C PHE A 127 -25.38 23.64 22.43
N TRP A 128 -26.16 22.58 22.56
CA TRP A 128 -27.59 22.57 22.24
C TRP A 128 -28.40 22.91 23.49
N GLU A 129 -29.25 23.93 23.36
CA GLU A 129 -30.27 24.32 24.34
C GLU A 129 -31.63 24.19 23.62
N PRO A 130 -32.57 23.34 24.07
CA PRO A 130 -33.93 23.33 23.54
C PRO A 130 -34.62 24.70 23.67
N ASP A 131 -35.52 25.04 22.74
CA ASP A 131 -36.33 26.25 22.86
C ASP A 131 -37.35 26.06 23.99
N PRO A 132 -37.37 26.94 25.01
CA PRO A 132 -38.35 26.86 26.08
C PRO A 132 -39.81 27.03 25.63
N ALA A 133 -40.06 27.55 24.41
CA ALA A 133 -41.39 27.65 23.83
C ALA A 133 -41.89 26.33 23.21
N ASP A 134 -40.99 25.40 22.89
CA ASP A 134 -41.34 24.10 22.32
C ASP A 134 -41.87 23.16 23.42
N PRO A 135 -42.86 22.30 23.11
CA PRO A 135 -43.34 21.32 24.07
C PRO A 135 -42.22 20.34 24.41
N LEU A 136 -42.18 19.87 25.67
CA LEU A 136 -41.14 18.96 26.17
C LEU A 136 -40.97 17.68 25.32
N ALA A 137 -42.02 17.22 24.65
CA ALA A 137 -41.96 16.05 23.76
C ALA A 137 -41.05 16.26 22.53
N ASP A 138 -40.79 17.52 22.16
CA ASP A 138 -39.95 17.92 21.04
C ASP A 138 -38.49 18.14 21.46
N TRP A 139 -38.18 18.06 22.77
CA TRP A 139 -36.82 18.16 23.30
C TRP A 139 -36.09 16.82 23.13
N VAL A 140 -35.90 16.44 21.87
CA VAL A 140 -35.30 15.19 21.43
C VAL A 140 -34.23 15.47 20.38
N LEU A 141 -33.07 14.86 20.56
CA LEU A 141 -32.01 14.76 19.55
C LEU A 141 -31.86 13.31 19.08
N GLU A 142 -31.95 13.11 17.78
CA GLU A 142 -31.50 11.89 17.12
C GLU A 142 -30.18 12.16 16.38
N ILE A 143 -29.18 11.33 16.66
CA ILE A 143 -27.84 11.40 16.09
C ILE A 143 -27.64 10.15 15.24
N ASP A 144 -27.09 10.32 14.05
CA ASP A 144 -26.70 9.26 13.13
C ASP A 144 -25.19 9.29 12.96
N LEU A 145 -24.52 8.21 13.32
CA LEU A 145 -23.06 8.08 13.23
C LEU A 145 -22.57 7.90 11.78
N GLY A 146 -23.49 7.85 10.81
CA GLY A 146 -23.23 7.67 9.38
C GLY A 146 -22.82 6.26 9.00
N ARG A 147 -22.54 5.42 10.01
CA ARG A 147 -22.06 4.04 9.88
C ARG A 147 -22.35 3.22 11.13
N LEU A 148 -22.35 1.91 10.97
CA LEU A 148 -22.40 0.97 12.08
C LEU A 148 -21.05 0.90 12.79
N VAL A 149 -21.06 1.12 14.11
CA VAL A 149 -19.87 1.03 14.97
C VAL A 149 -20.10 0.06 16.12
N SER A 150 -18.99 -0.43 16.69
CA SER A 150 -19.02 -1.15 17.96
C SER A 150 -18.64 -0.22 19.11
N ALA A 151 -19.67 0.40 19.69
CA ALA A 151 -19.53 1.38 20.75
C ALA A 151 -19.39 0.68 22.11
N THR A 152 -18.34 1.00 22.85
CA THR A 152 -18.09 0.49 24.21
C THR A 152 -18.53 1.47 25.28
N ARG A 153 -18.57 2.77 24.97
CA ARG A 153 -19.00 3.80 25.93
C ARG A 153 -19.67 4.98 25.24
N LEU A 154 -20.71 5.50 25.88
CA LEU A 154 -21.36 6.76 25.54
C LEU A 154 -21.10 7.79 26.64
N VAL A 155 -20.68 8.99 26.27
CA VAL A 155 -20.46 10.11 27.20
C VAL A 155 -21.38 11.27 26.83
N LEU A 156 -22.05 11.85 27.83
CA LEU A 156 -22.77 13.11 27.71
C LEU A 156 -22.14 14.15 28.63
N ARG A 157 -21.81 15.32 28.08
CA ARG A 157 -21.30 16.47 28.83
C ARG A 157 -22.30 17.61 28.76
N PHE A 158 -22.68 18.13 29.91
CA PHE A 158 -23.52 19.31 30.04
C PHE A 158 -22.63 20.54 30.26
N ALA A 159 -23.07 21.70 29.76
CA ALA A 159 -22.30 22.93 29.91
C ALA A 159 -22.10 23.31 31.39
N GLU A 160 -20.86 23.67 31.76
CA GLU A 160 -20.48 24.00 33.14
C GLU A 160 -21.31 25.16 33.73
N GLU A 161 -21.46 26.24 32.96
CA GLU A 161 -22.13 27.48 33.38
C GLU A 161 -23.66 27.47 33.13
N ALA A 162 -24.29 26.30 33.08
CA ALA A 162 -25.72 26.16 32.81
C ALA A 162 -26.36 24.94 33.50
N ASP A 163 -27.67 24.78 33.35
CA ASP A 163 -28.39 23.64 33.93
C ASP A 163 -28.19 22.39 33.08
N PRO A 164 -27.99 21.21 33.70
CA PRO A 164 -28.05 19.96 32.96
C PRO A 164 -29.52 19.64 32.65
N PHE A 165 -29.77 18.60 31.86
CA PHE A 165 -31.14 18.10 31.73
C PHE A 165 -31.65 17.59 33.06
N LEU A 166 -32.78 18.15 33.53
CA LEU A 166 -33.40 17.76 34.80
C LEU A 166 -33.69 16.27 34.83
N GLN A 167 -34.34 15.74 33.78
CA GLN A 167 -34.34 14.30 33.54
C GLN A 167 -34.25 14.01 32.06
N PHE A 168 -33.57 12.92 31.69
CA PHE A 168 -33.44 12.47 30.31
C PHE A 168 -33.32 10.95 30.21
N ARG A 169 -33.52 10.44 28.99
CA ARG A 169 -33.25 9.05 28.59
C ARG A 169 -32.44 9.00 27.31
N VAL A 170 -31.56 8.01 27.22
CA VAL A 170 -30.75 7.74 26.05
C VAL A 170 -31.02 6.33 25.53
N HIS A 171 -31.24 6.22 24.23
CA HIS A 171 -31.42 4.96 23.53
C HIS A 171 -30.43 4.85 22.37
N SER A 172 -30.09 3.62 22.00
CA SER A 172 -29.23 3.30 20.86
C SER A 172 -29.94 2.33 19.92
N ALA A 173 -29.70 2.46 18.62
CA ALA A 173 -30.12 1.47 17.63
C ALA A 173 -28.97 1.16 16.65
N GLY A 174 -28.83 -0.10 16.25
CA GLY A 174 -27.88 -0.53 15.22
C GLY A 174 -28.40 -0.35 13.79
N GLY A 175 -29.59 0.23 13.60
CA GLY A 175 -30.24 0.39 12.29
C GLY A 175 -31.29 -0.65 11.96
N GLN A 176 -31.42 -1.73 12.73
CA GLN A 176 -32.45 -2.74 12.51
C GLN A 176 -33.88 -2.17 12.66
N ASN A 177 -34.82 -2.80 11.95
CA ASN A 177 -36.24 -2.51 12.09
C ASN A 177 -36.86 -3.50 13.09
N PRO A 178 -37.62 -3.05 14.10
CA PRO A 178 -38.23 -3.94 15.10
C PRO A 178 -39.24 -4.93 14.51
N PHE A 179 -39.74 -4.69 13.30
CA PHE A 179 -40.69 -5.54 12.57
C PHE A 179 -40.04 -6.34 11.44
N GLY A 180 -38.70 -6.35 11.35
CA GLY A 180 -37.92 -7.09 10.36
C GLY A 180 -37.83 -6.43 8.98
N THR A 181 -37.20 -7.12 8.02
CA THR A 181 -36.88 -6.59 6.67
C THR A 181 -38.07 -6.28 5.77
N ALA A 182 -39.25 -6.83 6.06
CA ALA A 182 -40.47 -6.59 5.26
C ALA A 182 -41.13 -5.24 5.60
N ASP A 183 -40.83 -4.66 6.76
CA ASP A 183 -41.42 -3.40 7.18
C ASP A 183 -40.75 -2.20 6.52
N ARG A 184 -41.58 -1.36 5.89
CA ARG A 184 -41.17 -0.16 5.15
C ARG A 184 -41.47 1.12 5.92
N SER A 185 -41.77 1.06 7.22
CA SER A 185 -42.04 2.24 8.03
C SER A 185 -40.82 3.14 8.27
N GLY A 186 -39.61 2.60 8.11
CA GLY A 186 -38.37 3.30 8.47
C GLY A 186 -38.12 3.36 9.98
N ALA A 187 -38.89 2.61 10.79
CA ALA A 187 -38.70 2.49 12.23
C ALA A 187 -37.32 1.90 12.59
N LEU A 188 -36.81 2.32 13.73
CA LEU A 188 -35.54 1.89 14.31
C LEU A 188 -35.80 1.17 15.64
N ASP A 189 -35.14 0.04 15.85
CA ASP A 189 -35.24 -0.74 17.09
C ASP A 189 -34.33 -0.12 18.18
N TYR A 190 -34.86 0.90 18.85
CA TYR A 190 -34.16 1.62 19.91
C TYR A 190 -34.19 0.84 21.23
N VAL A 191 -33.00 0.55 21.75
CA VAL A 191 -32.81 -0.08 23.06
C VAL A 191 -32.31 0.94 24.07
N LEU A 192 -32.85 0.92 25.28
CA LEU A 192 -32.42 1.81 26.36
C LEU A 192 -30.93 1.59 26.67
N VAL A 193 -30.17 2.68 26.70
CA VAL A 193 -28.78 2.73 27.17
C VAL A 193 -28.75 3.14 28.63
N GLY A 194 -29.42 4.24 28.96
CA GLY A 194 -29.38 4.82 30.29
C GLY A 194 -30.14 6.14 30.37
N GLY A 195 -29.89 6.88 31.45
CA GLY A 195 -30.52 8.17 31.74
C GLY A 195 -30.69 8.38 33.24
N THR A 196 -31.46 9.39 33.59
CA THR A 196 -31.73 9.75 34.99
C THR A 196 -33.07 9.18 35.46
N THR A 197 -33.09 8.57 36.65
CA THR A 197 -34.33 8.11 37.31
C THR A 197 -34.88 9.12 38.32
N GLN A 198 -34.07 10.11 38.71
CA GLN A 198 -34.43 11.22 39.60
C GLN A 198 -33.99 12.55 38.97
N PRO A 199 -34.53 13.70 39.41
CA PRO A 199 -34.09 15.01 38.95
C PRO A 199 -32.58 15.25 39.17
N ASN A 200 -31.86 15.54 38.09
CA ASN A 200 -30.47 15.94 38.08
C ASN A 200 -30.35 17.46 38.16
N ARG A 201 -29.53 17.96 39.09
CA ARG A 201 -29.26 19.40 39.28
C ARG A 201 -27.78 19.73 39.13
N ASP A 202 -26.91 18.79 39.50
CA ASP A 202 -25.49 19.08 39.70
C ASP A 202 -24.58 18.23 38.80
N GLN A 203 -25.00 17.03 38.38
CA GLN A 203 -24.15 16.15 37.57
C GLN A 203 -24.07 16.67 36.12
N ARG A 204 -22.85 16.97 35.67
CA ARG A 204 -22.55 17.46 34.31
C ARG A 204 -21.91 16.43 33.38
N LEU A 205 -21.42 15.32 33.91
CA LEU A 205 -20.81 14.24 33.14
C LEU A 205 -21.58 12.94 33.39
N PHE A 206 -22.05 12.30 32.31
CA PHE A 206 -22.64 10.96 32.36
C PHE A 206 -21.88 10.04 31.43
N GLU A 207 -21.43 8.90 31.96
CA GLU A 207 -20.77 7.84 31.19
C GLU A 207 -21.63 6.58 31.28
N PHE A 208 -21.92 5.98 30.13
CA PHE A 208 -22.67 4.74 30.01
C PHE A 208 -21.82 3.70 29.29
N ASP A 209 -21.45 2.62 29.96
CA ASP A 209 -20.83 1.47 29.31
C ASP A 209 -21.88 0.73 28.47
N LEU A 210 -21.49 0.33 27.27
CA LEU A 210 -22.37 -0.25 26.26
C LEU A 210 -22.09 -1.74 26.10
N GLU A 211 -22.89 -2.53 26.80
CA GLU A 211 -22.80 -3.99 26.71
C GLU A 211 -23.37 -4.53 25.39
N PRO A 212 -22.78 -5.61 24.84
CA PRO A 212 -23.30 -6.32 23.67
C PRO A 212 -24.76 -6.75 23.85
N VAL A 213 -25.50 -6.80 22.73
CA VAL A 213 -26.89 -7.25 22.70
C VAL A 213 -27.00 -8.45 21.75
N GLY A 214 -27.64 -9.53 22.21
CA GLY A 214 -27.84 -10.75 21.42
C GLY A 214 -26.72 -11.78 21.57
N GLU A 215 -26.81 -12.86 20.78
CA GLU A 215 -25.85 -13.99 20.78
C GLU A 215 -24.53 -13.58 20.14
N HIS A 216 -23.45 -13.62 20.92
CA HIS A 216 -22.11 -13.19 20.51
C HIS A 216 -21.05 -14.20 20.95
N SER A 217 -19.90 -14.18 20.28
CA SER A 217 -18.77 -15.01 20.65
C SER A 217 -18.09 -14.54 21.93
N GLU A 218 -17.37 -15.44 22.59
CA GLU A 218 -16.41 -15.07 23.62
C GLU A 218 -15.42 -14.01 23.10
N GLY A 219 -15.10 -13.02 23.95
CA GLY A 219 -14.20 -11.90 23.62
C GLY A 219 -14.87 -10.70 22.94
N TRP A 220 -16.10 -10.83 22.44
CA TRP A 220 -16.82 -9.70 21.85
C TRP A 220 -17.10 -8.60 22.88
N THR A 221 -16.85 -7.35 22.51
CA THR A 221 -17.09 -6.17 23.36
C THR A 221 -17.82 -5.07 22.59
N GLY A 222 -18.59 -4.27 23.33
CA GLY A 222 -19.34 -3.16 22.78
C GLY A 222 -20.68 -3.54 22.16
N ARG A 223 -21.55 -2.55 22.06
CA ARG A 223 -22.85 -2.61 21.42
C ARG A 223 -22.76 -2.12 19.97
N MET A 224 -23.49 -2.78 19.09
CA MET A 224 -23.69 -2.32 17.72
C MET A 224 -24.58 -1.06 17.72
N VAL A 225 -24.03 0.07 17.28
CA VAL A 225 -24.71 1.37 17.27
C VAL A 225 -24.48 2.08 15.94
N GLN A 226 -25.54 2.64 15.37
CA GLN A 226 -25.47 3.66 14.32
C GLN A 226 -26.25 4.90 14.75
N TYR A 227 -27.37 4.71 15.44
CA TYR A 227 -28.26 5.80 15.85
C TYR A 227 -28.30 5.94 17.36
N LEU A 228 -28.30 7.18 17.85
CA LEU A 228 -28.56 7.53 19.23
C LEU A 228 -29.78 8.44 19.32
N ARG A 229 -30.56 8.28 20.38
CA ARG A 229 -31.69 9.15 20.70
C ARG A 229 -31.61 9.61 22.15
N ILE A 230 -31.47 10.92 22.33
CA ILE A 230 -31.47 11.59 23.63
C ILE A 230 -32.78 12.36 23.77
N ALA A 231 -33.57 12.04 24.78
CA ALA A 231 -34.85 12.68 25.02
C ALA A 231 -34.91 13.26 26.43
N VAL A 232 -35.20 14.56 26.56
CA VAL A 232 -35.48 15.20 27.85
C VAL A 232 -36.88 14.76 28.30
N THR A 233 -36.99 14.30 29.54
CA THR A 233 -38.24 13.73 30.09
C THR A 233 -38.84 14.57 31.21
N ALA A 234 -38.11 15.54 31.75
CA ALA A 234 -38.61 16.52 32.70
C ALA A 234 -37.81 17.83 32.57
N SER A 235 -38.43 18.95 32.94
CA SER A 235 -37.83 20.29 32.96
C SER A 235 -38.46 21.11 34.09
N ASN A 236 -37.68 22.01 34.70
CA ASN A 236 -38.21 23.00 35.64
C ASN A 236 -38.79 24.23 34.94
N GLY A 237 -38.59 24.37 33.63
CA GLY A 237 -39.11 25.47 32.81
C GLY A 237 -38.71 26.83 33.37
N ASP A 238 -39.70 27.63 33.76
CA ASP A 238 -39.53 28.96 34.34
C ASP A 238 -39.25 28.95 35.86
N ARG A 239 -39.14 27.78 36.51
CA ARG A 239 -39.03 27.60 37.97
C ARG A 239 -37.76 26.85 38.40
N ALA A 240 -36.62 27.11 37.78
CA ALA A 240 -35.38 26.36 38.04
C ALA A 240 -34.82 26.59 39.46
N GLU A 241 -34.70 27.85 39.86
CA GLU A 241 -34.14 28.23 41.16
C GLU A 241 -34.87 29.45 41.72
N SER A 242 -35.22 29.41 43.00
CA SER A 242 -35.85 30.55 43.68
C SER A 242 -34.80 31.57 44.12
N LEU A 243 -35.07 32.85 43.86
CA LEU A 243 -34.17 33.97 44.12
C LEU A 243 -34.82 35.01 45.01
N SER A 244 -33.98 35.85 45.62
CA SER A 244 -34.42 37.14 46.16
C SER A 244 -34.88 38.06 45.03
N GLU A 245 -35.77 39.02 45.35
CA GLU A 245 -36.20 40.03 44.38
C GLU A 245 -35.02 40.78 43.76
N THR A 246 -34.03 41.16 44.58
CA THR A 246 -32.80 41.82 44.10
C THR A 246 -31.99 40.93 43.15
N GLY A 247 -31.91 39.63 43.43
CA GLY A 247 -31.23 38.67 42.55
C GLY A 247 -31.95 38.50 41.22
N TYR A 248 -33.28 38.40 41.24
CA TYR A 248 -34.11 38.30 40.03
C TYR A 248 -34.03 39.57 39.17
N GLN A 249 -34.02 40.76 39.77
CA GLN A 249 -33.86 42.01 39.04
C GLN A 249 -32.46 42.20 38.46
N ALA A 250 -31.44 41.54 39.03
CA ALA A 250 -30.08 41.53 38.47
C ALA A 250 -29.95 40.61 37.24
N LEU A 251 -30.84 39.64 37.06
CA LEU A 251 -30.84 38.77 35.88
C LEU A 251 -31.15 39.56 34.60
N ALA A 252 -30.49 39.17 33.51
CA ALA A 252 -30.88 39.57 32.18
C ALA A 252 -32.33 39.15 31.91
N ALA A 253 -33.06 39.93 31.10
CA ALA A 253 -34.46 39.64 30.80
C ALA A 253 -34.68 38.23 30.24
N ALA A 254 -33.70 37.71 29.50
CA ALA A 254 -33.73 36.35 29.02
C ALA A 254 -33.75 35.33 30.17
N ASP A 255 -32.98 35.50 31.24
CA ASP A 255 -32.80 34.49 32.31
C ASP A 255 -33.86 34.53 33.42
N ARG A 256 -34.77 35.51 33.36
CA ARG A 256 -35.87 35.65 34.30
C ARG A 256 -36.94 34.58 34.04
N GLY A 257 -37.32 33.88 35.11
CA GLY A 257 -38.37 32.86 35.11
C GLY A 257 -39.68 33.38 35.69
N ALA A 258 -40.42 32.49 36.36
CA ALA A 258 -41.73 32.77 36.93
C ALA A 258 -41.65 33.80 38.06
N VAL A 259 -42.71 34.60 38.18
CA VAL A 259 -43.01 35.38 39.38
C VAL A 259 -44.34 34.89 39.92
N GLU A 260 -44.33 34.35 41.13
CA GLU A 260 -45.49 33.74 41.77
C GLU A 260 -45.98 34.61 42.91
N TYR A 261 -47.23 35.04 42.81
CA TYR A 261 -47.90 35.83 43.83
C TYR A 261 -48.74 34.92 44.73
N VAL A 262 -48.39 34.86 46.02
CA VAL A 262 -48.96 33.88 46.96
C VAL A 262 -50.10 34.51 47.76
N TRP A 263 -51.32 33.99 47.60
CA TRP A 263 -52.45 34.28 48.47
C TRP A 263 -52.44 33.33 49.67
N GLU A 264 -52.37 33.88 50.87
CA GLU A 264 -52.49 33.13 52.12
C GLU A 264 -53.92 33.24 52.65
N ILE A 265 -54.64 32.12 52.66
CA ILE A 265 -56.03 32.05 53.12
C ILE A 265 -56.23 30.85 54.04
N ALA A 266 -56.67 31.12 55.27
CA ALA A 266 -56.99 30.09 56.26
C ALA A 266 -55.87 29.05 56.49
N GLY A 267 -54.60 29.46 56.38
CA GLY A 267 -53.43 28.58 56.53
C GLY A 267 -53.02 27.83 55.26
N GLU A 268 -53.70 28.03 54.13
CA GLU A 268 -53.33 27.50 52.82
C GLU A 268 -52.68 28.59 51.94
N GLN A 269 -51.75 28.19 51.08
CA GLN A 269 -51.14 29.05 50.06
C GLN A 269 -51.70 28.73 48.68
N ARG A 270 -52.15 29.74 47.94
CA ARG A 270 -52.65 29.63 46.57
C ARG A 270 -51.96 30.62 45.65
N LEU A 271 -51.71 30.21 44.41
CA LEU A 271 -51.18 31.11 43.39
C LEU A 271 -52.30 31.95 42.79
N VAL A 272 -52.08 33.26 42.71
CA VAL A 272 -53.00 34.22 42.10
C VAL A 272 -52.27 35.08 41.08
N SER A 273 -53.01 35.77 40.21
CA SER A 273 -52.41 36.76 39.31
C SER A 273 -51.89 37.97 40.09
N GLU A 274 -50.92 38.70 39.52
CA GLU A 274 -50.40 39.94 40.10
C GLU A 274 -51.52 40.93 40.46
N THR A 275 -52.44 41.16 39.52
CA THR A 275 -53.59 42.05 39.73
C THR A 275 -54.43 41.59 40.92
N ARG A 276 -54.69 40.28 41.03
CA ARG A 276 -55.47 39.74 42.14
C ARG A 276 -54.72 39.87 43.46
N TYR A 277 -53.42 39.64 43.47
CA TYR A 277 -52.58 39.79 44.66
C TYR A 277 -52.59 41.22 45.20
N GLN A 278 -52.53 42.22 44.32
CA GLN A 278 -52.60 43.64 44.68
C GLN A 278 -53.96 44.04 45.28
N GLU A 279 -55.04 43.32 44.96
CA GLU A 279 -56.38 43.52 45.54
C GLU A 279 -56.57 42.84 46.90
N LEU A 280 -55.69 41.91 47.30
CA LEU A 280 -55.81 41.21 48.58
C LEU A 280 -55.52 42.15 49.76
N PRO A 281 -56.21 41.99 50.90
CA PRO A 281 -55.80 42.62 52.14
C PRO A 281 -54.35 42.25 52.47
N SER A 282 -53.58 43.19 53.03
CA SER A 282 -52.16 42.96 53.37
C SER A 282 -51.93 41.74 54.27
N GLU A 283 -52.90 41.37 55.11
CA GLU A 283 -52.87 40.19 55.98
C GLU A 283 -53.01 38.85 55.22
N GLN A 284 -53.43 38.88 53.95
CA GLN A 284 -53.62 37.71 53.08
C GLN A 284 -52.56 37.63 51.96
N GLN A 285 -51.62 38.57 51.90
CA GLN A 285 -50.53 38.58 50.93
C GLN A 285 -49.37 37.73 51.47
N GLY A 286 -49.32 36.45 51.09
CA GLY A 286 -48.32 35.46 51.53
C GLY A 286 -46.93 35.61 50.90
N GLY A 287 -46.65 36.74 50.24
CA GLY A 287 -45.36 37.06 49.60
C GLY A 287 -45.31 36.78 48.09
N VAL A 288 -44.23 37.24 47.47
CA VAL A 288 -43.90 37.03 46.06
C VAL A 288 -42.66 36.16 45.96
N ARG A 289 -42.71 35.13 45.10
CA ARG A 289 -41.56 34.26 44.82
C ARG A 289 -41.05 34.55 43.42
N TYR A 290 -39.74 34.77 43.32
CA TYR A 290 -39.06 35.01 42.05
C TYR A 290 -38.23 33.79 41.69
N PHE A 291 -38.26 33.41 40.41
CA PHE A 291 -37.49 32.27 39.91
C PHE A 291 -36.63 32.67 38.73
N ARG A 292 -35.44 32.07 38.59
CA ARG A 292 -34.74 32.06 37.29
C ARG A 292 -35.32 30.95 36.42
N ARG A 293 -35.27 31.13 35.10
CA ARG A 293 -35.59 30.06 34.17
C ARG A 293 -34.48 29.01 34.12
N GLU A 294 -34.83 27.80 33.73
CA GLU A 294 -33.91 26.72 33.42
C GLU A 294 -33.18 27.00 32.10
N ARG A 295 -31.88 26.69 32.04
CA ARG A 295 -31.04 26.73 30.84
C ARG A 295 -30.49 25.32 30.57
N PRO A 296 -31.31 24.38 30.09
CA PRO A 296 -30.90 22.99 29.89
C PRO A 296 -29.94 22.88 28.69
N ARG A 297 -28.65 22.68 28.93
CA ARG A 297 -27.61 22.73 27.89
C ARG A 297 -26.75 21.48 27.81
N LEU A 298 -26.89 20.74 26.72
CA LEU A 298 -25.98 19.65 26.38
C LEU A 298 -24.83 20.21 25.53
N ALA A 299 -23.60 20.08 26.03
CA ALA A 299 -22.41 20.58 25.36
C ALA A 299 -21.88 19.55 24.35
N GLU A 300 -21.64 18.32 24.79
CA GLU A 300 -20.98 17.29 23.96
C GLU A 300 -21.60 15.90 24.12
N VAL A 301 -21.55 15.13 23.04
CA VAL A 301 -21.85 13.70 22.99
C VAL A 301 -20.65 12.97 22.42
N GLU A 302 -20.11 11.99 23.14
CA GLU A 302 -19.00 11.14 22.67
C GLU A 302 -19.45 9.69 22.57
N VAL A 303 -19.03 9.00 21.50
CA VAL A 303 -19.30 7.58 21.30
C VAL A 303 -17.98 6.86 21.09
N TRP A 304 -17.44 6.30 22.18
CA TRP A 304 -16.19 5.57 22.14
C TRP A 304 -16.41 4.16 21.62
N THR A 305 -15.58 3.76 20.67
CA THR A 305 -15.58 2.43 20.05
C THR A 305 -14.30 1.69 20.42
N VAL A 306 -14.27 0.37 20.14
CA VAL A 306 -13.03 -0.42 20.27
C VAL A 306 -11.88 0.08 19.39
N GLY A 307 -12.18 0.85 18.34
CA GLY A 307 -11.24 1.37 17.36
C GLY A 307 -11.94 1.80 16.07
N GLN A 308 -11.17 2.32 15.11
CA GLN A 308 -11.67 2.62 13.76
C GLN A 308 -11.81 1.35 12.93
N ASN A 309 -12.93 1.21 12.20
CA ASN A 309 -13.11 0.12 11.24
C ASN A 309 -12.39 0.47 9.93
N ILE A 310 -11.20 -0.12 9.71
CA ILE A 310 -10.39 0.14 8.51
C ILE A 310 -10.93 -0.54 7.25
N ALA A 311 -11.92 -1.43 7.38
CA ALA A 311 -12.52 -2.11 6.24
C ALA A 311 -13.47 -1.17 5.47
N GLN A 312 -14.02 -0.14 6.12
CA GLN A 312 -14.80 0.89 5.43
C GLN A 312 -13.91 1.68 4.47
N GLY A 313 -14.45 1.95 3.28
CA GLY A 313 -13.73 2.67 2.23
C GLY A 313 -12.59 1.88 1.57
N LEU A 314 -12.42 0.58 1.85
CA LEU A 314 -11.31 -0.21 1.31
C LEU A 314 -11.23 -0.15 -0.23
N ILE A 315 -12.37 -0.12 -0.93
CA ILE A 315 -12.40 -0.05 -2.40
C ILE A 315 -11.87 1.31 -2.88
N GLY A 316 -12.36 2.41 -2.29
CA GLY A 316 -11.87 3.76 -2.59
C GLY A 316 -10.40 3.97 -2.26
N ARG A 317 -9.87 3.23 -1.28
CA ARG A 317 -8.45 3.17 -0.92
C ARG A 317 -7.57 2.49 -1.97
N GLY A 318 -8.16 1.74 -2.92
CA GLY A 318 -7.45 0.92 -3.90
C GLY A 318 -7.38 -0.56 -3.54
N GLY A 319 -8.14 -0.99 -2.53
CA GLY A 319 -8.39 -2.39 -2.22
C GLY A 319 -9.47 -3.00 -3.12
N SER A 320 -9.79 -4.26 -2.87
CA SER A 320 -10.83 -4.99 -3.60
C SER A 320 -11.48 -6.06 -2.74
N VAL A 321 -12.72 -6.40 -3.05
CA VAL A 321 -13.45 -7.52 -2.47
C VAL A 321 -13.96 -8.39 -3.60
N HIS A 322 -13.69 -9.69 -3.53
CA HIS A 322 -14.04 -10.60 -4.61
C HIS A 322 -14.53 -11.94 -4.07
N ASP A 323 -15.77 -12.26 -4.43
CA ASP A 323 -16.35 -13.61 -4.35
C ASP A 323 -16.37 -14.18 -5.76
N VAL A 324 -15.98 -15.45 -5.91
CA VAL A 324 -15.93 -16.16 -7.19
C VAL A 324 -17.32 -16.26 -7.84
N ASN A 325 -18.39 -16.20 -7.04
CA ASN A 325 -19.74 -16.15 -7.56
C ASN A 325 -20.01 -14.78 -8.26
N PRO A 326 -20.25 -14.75 -9.58
CA PRO A 326 -20.42 -13.50 -10.33
C PRO A 326 -21.72 -12.75 -10.00
N ASN A 327 -22.69 -13.39 -9.31
CA ASN A 327 -23.93 -12.77 -8.88
C ASN A 327 -23.90 -12.31 -7.40
N SER A 328 -22.71 -12.34 -6.79
CA SER A 328 -22.49 -11.97 -5.39
C SER A 328 -22.22 -10.47 -5.27
N SER A 329 -22.65 -9.87 -4.17
CA SER A 329 -22.40 -8.47 -3.82
C SER A 329 -21.60 -8.41 -2.50
N PRO A 330 -20.32 -8.83 -2.48
CA PRO A 330 -19.52 -8.86 -1.26
C PRO A 330 -19.23 -7.48 -0.66
N GLU A 331 -19.31 -6.42 -1.45
CA GLU A 331 -19.17 -5.02 -1.02
C GLU A 331 -20.18 -4.61 0.05
N LEU A 332 -21.35 -5.25 0.09
CA LEU A 332 -22.40 -5.01 1.09
C LEU A 332 -22.03 -5.48 2.49
N ALA A 333 -20.93 -6.21 2.67
CA ALA A 333 -20.39 -6.56 3.99
C ALA A 333 -19.38 -5.52 4.52
N PHE A 334 -19.16 -4.41 3.81
CA PHE A 334 -18.15 -3.39 4.16
C PHE A 334 -18.70 -1.96 4.07
N ASP A 335 -20.01 -1.81 3.92
CA ASP A 335 -20.68 -0.53 3.70
C ASP A 335 -21.08 0.17 5.02
N GLY A 336 -20.85 -0.47 6.17
CA GLY A 336 -21.18 0.09 7.46
C GLY A 336 -22.68 0.11 7.73
N ASN A 337 -23.49 -0.75 7.11
CA ASN A 337 -24.94 -0.71 7.23
C ASN A 337 -25.53 -2.06 7.67
N MET A 338 -26.20 -2.06 8.83
CA MET A 338 -26.80 -3.29 9.37
C MET A 338 -27.97 -3.86 8.52
N ARG A 339 -28.44 -3.12 7.51
CA ARG A 339 -29.63 -3.50 6.72
C ARG A 339 -29.28 -4.25 5.43
N THR A 340 -28.11 -4.00 4.89
CA THR A 340 -27.55 -4.65 3.70
C THR A 340 -26.82 -5.92 4.12
N GLU A 341 -26.56 -6.83 3.17
CA GLU A 341 -25.82 -8.05 3.47
C GLU A 341 -25.16 -8.63 2.22
N TRP A 342 -24.02 -9.26 2.43
CA TRP A 342 -23.45 -10.22 1.50
C TRP A 342 -24.03 -11.62 1.76
N ALA A 343 -24.50 -12.28 0.70
CA ALA A 343 -25.02 -13.64 0.75
C ALA A 343 -24.04 -14.64 0.13
N GLY A 344 -23.07 -15.11 0.92
CA GLY A 344 -22.08 -16.11 0.49
C GLY A 344 -22.64 -17.54 0.56
N LEU A 345 -22.49 -18.33 -0.52
CA LEU A 345 -22.78 -19.78 -0.46
C LEU A 345 -21.83 -20.51 0.49
N VAL A 346 -22.23 -21.68 0.98
CA VAL A 346 -21.28 -22.58 1.65
C VAL A 346 -20.22 -23.03 0.64
N TYR A 347 -18.96 -22.82 1.00
CA TYR A 347 -17.78 -23.14 0.21
C TYR A 347 -17.63 -24.64 -0.01
N ASP A 348 -17.39 -25.02 -1.27
CA ASP A 348 -17.01 -26.36 -1.70
C ASP A 348 -15.91 -26.25 -2.77
N VAL A 349 -15.05 -27.25 -2.88
CA VAL A 349 -13.98 -27.34 -3.87
C VAL A 349 -14.39 -28.16 -5.10
N THR A 350 -15.60 -28.71 -5.10
CA THR A 350 -16.12 -29.57 -6.16
C THR A 350 -17.51 -29.12 -6.64
N GLY A 351 -17.84 -29.46 -7.89
CA GLY A 351 -19.15 -29.18 -8.49
C GLY A 351 -19.24 -27.85 -9.24
N GLU A 352 -20.43 -27.51 -9.71
CA GLU A 352 -20.70 -26.30 -10.52
C GLU A 352 -20.51 -24.98 -9.76
N THR A 353 -20.56 -25.03 -8.43
CA THR A 353 -20.40 -23.87 -7.53
C THR A 353 -19.07 -23.93 -6.79
N ALA A 354 -18.07 -24.61 -7.37
CA ALA A 354 -16.74 -24.68 -6.79
C ALA A 354 -16.22 -23.27 -6.49
N GLU A 355 -15.64 -23.12 -5.31
CA GLU A 355 -15.07 -21.88 -4.77
C GLU A 355 -16.05 -20.75 -4.45
N TRP A 356 -17.36 -20.91 -4.69
CA TRP A 356 -18.33 -19.88 -4.26
C TRP A 356 -18.35 -19.76 -2.73
N GLY A 357 -18.51 -18.54 -2.21
CA GLY A 357 -18.43 -18.31 -0.76
C GLY A 357 -17.01 -18.27 -0.19
N LEU A 358 -16.00 -18.29 -1.08
CA LEU A 358 -14.66 -17.79 -0.82
C LEU A 358 -14.64 -16.29 -1.11
N LEU A 359 -14.43 -15.49 -0.08
CA LEU A 359 -14.29 -14.05 -0.17
C LEU A 359 -12.83 -13.66 0.01
N ASN A 360 -12.23 -13.12 -1.05
CA ASN A 360 -10.89 -12.53 -1.02
C ASN A 360 -11.01 -11.01 -0.80
N ILE A 361 -10.20 -10.48 0.10
CA ILE A 361 -10.24 -9.07 0.51
C ILE A 361 -8.82 -8.51 0.39
N ASP A 362 -8.62 -7.49 -0.42
CA ASP A 362 -7.46 -6.61 -0.39
C ASP A 362 -7.86 -5.34 0.36
N LEU A 363 -7.22 -5.08 1.51
CA LEU A 363 -7.47 -3.88 2.33
C LEU A 363 -6.98 -2.59 1.67
N GLY A 364 -6.27 -2.67 0.54
CA GLY A 364 -5.72 -1.55 -0.23
C GLY A 364 -4.39 -1.01 0.30
N ALA A 365 -4.09 -1.27 1.57
CA ALA A 365 -2.85 -0.91 2.24
C ALA A 365 -2.44 -1.98 3.25
N HIS A 366 -1.21 -1.90 3.76
CA HIS A 366 -0.74 -2.75 4.83
C HIS A 366 -1.10 -2.15 6.18
N PHE A 367 -1.68 -2.95 7.06
CA PHE A 367 -2.10 -2.58 8.41
C PHE A 367 -1.52 -3.54 9.44
N ARG A 368 -1.36 -3.09 10.68
CA ARG A 368 -1.16 -3.99 11.83
C ARG A 368 -2.51 -4.42 12.36
N VAL A 369 -3.09 -5.44 11.74
CA VAL A 369 -4.43 -5.92 12.09
C VAL A 369 -4.35 -6.71 13.39
N GLU A 370 -5.29 -6.45 14.30
CA GLU A 370 -5.37 -7.10 15.62
C GLU A 370 -6.69 -7.83 15.86
N ALA A 371 -7.74 -7.44 15.13
CA ALA A 371 -9.03 -8.10 15.22
C ALA A 371 -9.83 -7.98 13.93
N VAL A 372 -10.62 -9.01 13.64
CA VAL A 372 -11.65 -9.00 12.61
C VAL A 372 -12.97 -9.39 13.27
N ARG A 373 -14.02 -8.62 13.00
CA ARG A 373 -15.37 -8.85 13.50
C ARG A 373 -16.33 -9.18 12.37
N LEU A 374 -17.19 -10.16 12.59
CA LEU A 374 -18.23 -10.54 11.64
C LEU A 374 -19.59 -10.40 12.30
N ILE A 375 -20.50 -9.74 11.59
CA ILE A 375 -21.83 -9.41 12.09
C ILE A 375 -22.87 -10.02 11.17
N THR A 376 -23.84 -10.70 11.76
CA THR A 376 -25.01 -11.25 11.06
C THR A 376 -26.28 -10.81 11.78
N ARG A 377 -27.35 -10.53 11.04
CA ARG A 377 -28.65 -10.13 11.62
C ARG A 377 -29.41 -11.31 12.22
N VAL A 378 -30.22 -11.03 13.25
CA VAL A 378 -31.02 -12.03 13.99
C VAL A 378 -32.12 -12.64 13.12
N ASP A 379 -32.75 -11.85 12.25
CA ASP A 379 -33.82 -12.27 11.34
C ASP A 379 -33.31 -12.88 10.02
N GLY A 380 -32.00 -12.84 9.77
CA GLY A 380 -31.34 -13.46 8.63
C GLY A 380 -30.82 -14.88 8.89
N ARG A 381 -30.31 -15.53 7.83
CA ARG A 381 -29.68 -16.85 7.93
C ARG A 381 -28.42 -16.80 8.78
N VAL A 382 -28.17 -17.83 9.59
CA VAL A 382 -26.93 -17.91 10.36
C VAL A 382 -25.75 -18.23 9.45
N LEU A 383 -24.56 -17.77 9.82
CA LEU A 383 -23.32 -18.43 9.42
C LEU A 383 -23.31 -19.84 10.02
N TYR A 384 -23.02 -20.86 9.21
CA TYR A 384 -22.89 -22.24 9.72
C TYR A 384 -21.52 -22.50 10.32
N GLY A 385 -20.54 -21.71 9.94
CA GLY A 385 -19.17 -21.72 10.37
C GLY A 385 -18.32 -20.97 9.35
N TYR A 386 -17.09 -20.65 9.68
CA TYR A 386 -16.18 -20.03 8.74
C TYR A 386 -14.71 -20.32 9.05
N LEU A 387 -13.87 -20.05 8.07
CA LEU A 387 -12.42 -19.96 8.22
C LEU A 387 -11.98 -18.56 7.79
N LEU A 388 -11.17 -17.93 8.62
CA LEU A 388 -10.57 -16.63 8.34
C LEU A 388 -9.04 -16.75 8.31
N ARG A 389 -8.43 -16.21 7.26
CA ARG A 389 -6.98 -16.17 7.06
C ARG A 389 -6.50 -14.77 6.70
N GLY A 390 -5.23 -14.49 6.98
CA GLY A 390 -4.56 -13.23 6.64
C GLY A 390 -3.22 -13.45 5.96
N SER A 391 -2.81 -12.47 5.15
CA SER A 391 -1.51 -12.44 4.48
C SER A 391 -0.98 -11.01 4.35
N ASP A 392 0.32 -10.85 4.51
CA ASP A 392 1.07 -9.62 4.22
C ASP A 392 1.38 -9.45 2.72
N GLY A 393 1.04 -10.45 1.90
CA GLY A 393 1.33 -10.50 0.46
C GLY A 393 2.62 -11.24 0.11
N SER A 394 3.32 -11.83 1.09
CA SER A 394 4.42 -12.76 0.86
C SER A 394 3.96 -13.96 0.05
N ARG A 395 4.85 -14.48 -0.81
CA ARG A 395 4.54 -15.54 -1.77
C ARG A 395 5.34 -16.81 -1.51
N ALA A 396 4.68 -17.95 -1.64
CA ALA A 396 5.29 -19.27 -1.68
C ALA A 396 6.03 -19.50 -3.01
N PRO A 397 6.87 -20.55 -3.15
CA PRO A 397 7.63 -20.82 -4.38
C PRO A 397 6.79 -21.02 -5.65
N ASP A 398 5.51 -21.38 -5.50
CA ASP A 398 4.54 -21.52 -6.59
C ASP A 398 3.83 -20.20 -6.95
N GLY A 399 4.14 -19.12 -6.24
CA GLY A 399 3.58 -17.79 -6.44
C GLY A 399 2.29 -17.51 -5.66
N SER A 400 1.71 -18.50 -4.97
CA SER A 400 0.53 -18.30 -4.11
C SER A 400 0.88 -17.47 -2.87
N PHE A 401 -0.10 -16.80 -2.26
CA PHE A 401 0.12 -16.10 -0.99
C PHE A 401 0.36 -17.08 0.15
N ILE A 402 1.26 -16.72 1.06
CA ILE A 402 1.41 -17.39 2.34
C ILE A 402 0.31 -16.87 3.26
N TRP A 403 -0.50 -17.79 3.78
CA TRP A 403 -1.66 -17.48 4.59
C TRP A 403 -1.50 -18.01 6.01
N ASP A 404 -1.81 -17.15 6.99
CA ASP A 404 -1.94 -17.52 8.40
C ASP A 404 -3.42 -17.62 8.78
N GLN A 405 -3.79 -18.64 9.55
CA GLN A 405 -5.14 -18.76 10.10
C GLN A 405 -5.31 -17.79 11.28
N LEU A 406 -6.36 -16.97 11.21
CA LEU A 406 -6.64 -15.91 12.20
C LEU A 406 -7.71 -16.34 13.21
N GLY A 407 -8.76 -16.99 12.71
CA GLY A 407 -9.86 -17.48 13.54
C GLY A 407 -9.51 -18.83 14.20
N SER A 408 -10.07 -19.05 15.39
CA SER A 408 -9.96 -20.34 16.09
C SER A 408 -10.81 -21.43 15.43
N ASP A 409 -10.46 -22.70 15.64
CA ASP A 409 -11.13 -23.84 14.98
C ASP A 409 -12.61 -24.00 15.37
N ASP A 410 -13.03 -23.46 16.52
CA ASP A 410 -14.44 -23.43 16.95
C ASP A 410 -15.31 -22.56 16.03
N ARG A 411 -14.73 -21.60 15.30
CA ARG A 411 -15.43 -20.78 14.29
C ARG A 411 -15.98 -21.59 13.14
N GLN A 412 -15.44 -22.78 12.88
CA GLN A 412 -15.90 -23.64 11.79
C GLN A 412 -17.26 -24.30 12.07
N ILE A 413 -17.79 -24.20 13.30
CA ILE A 413 -19.10 -24.72 13.69
C ILE A 413 -19.86 -23.67 14.50
N ASN A 414 -20.88 -23.07 13.90
CA ASN A 414 -21.82 -22.17 14.57
C ASN A 414 -23.24 -22.78 14.65
N ARG A 415 -23.98 -22.44 15.72
CA ARG A 415 -25.39 -22.78 15.91
C ARG A 415 -26.30 -21.56 15.97
N SER A 416 -25.97 -20.58 16.82
CA SER A 416 -26.82 -19.42 17.09
C SER A 416 -26.05 -18.10 17.18
N THR A 417 -24.72 -18.13 17.28
CA THR A 417 -23.90 -16.91 17.40
C THR A 417 -24.09 -16.01 16.19
N ARG A 418 -24.26 -14.72 16.45
CA ARG A 418 -24.52 -13.69 15.43
C ARG A 418 -23.39 -12.70 15.28
N LEU A 419 -22.70 -12.41 16.37
CA LEU A 419 -21.57 -11.49 16.44
C LEU A 419 -20.30 -12.28 16.76
N PHE A 420 -19.30 -12.21 15.89
CA PHE A 420 -18.03 -12.91 16.03
C PHE A 420 -16.89 -11.92 16.13
N GLU A 421 -15.93 -12.19 17.00
CA GLU A 421 -14.64 -11.50 17.05
C GLU A 421 -13.49 -12.51 17.00
N ASP A 422 -12.65 -12.41 15.99
CA ASP A 422 -11.36 -13.08 15.95
C ASP A 422 -10.28 -12.06 16.30
N ARG A 423 -9.86 -12.08 17.57
CA ARG A 423 -8.77 -11.24 18.08
C ARG A 423 -7.48 -12.06 18.18
N PHE A 424 -6.38 -11.49 17.71
CA PHE A 424 -5.08 -12.15 17.64
C PHE A 424 -3.95 -11.15 17.94
N THR A 425 -2.71 -11.63 17.98
CA THR A 425 -1.55 -10.75 18.15
C THR A 425 -1.44 -9.82 16.93
N PRO A 426 -1.29 -8.49 17.11
CA PRO A 426 -1.20 -7.56 15.99
C PRO A 426 -0.13 -7.98 14.98
N SER A 427 -0.50 -8.02 13.71
CA SER A 427 0.36 -8.55 12.65
C SER A 427 0.16 -7.79 11.33
N ASN A 428 1.22 -7.69 10.54
CA ASN A 428 1.20 -6.96 9.27
C ASN A 428 0.35 -7.73 8.25
N MET A 429 -0.71 -7.12 7.74
CA MET A 429 -1.62 -7.73 6.78
C MET A 429 -2.07 -6.72 5.74
N ARG A 430 -2.29 -7.22 4.52
CA ARG A 430 -2.99 -6.50 3.46
C ARG A 430 -4.14 -7.32 2.90
N PHE A 431 -3.98 -8.63 2.85
CA PHE A 431 -4.98 -9.52 2.28
C PHE A 431 -5.65 -10.34 3.39
N LEU A 432 -6.97 -10.50 3.29
CA LEU A 432 -7.75 -11.43 4.10
C LEU A 432 -8.48 -12.42 3.19
N GLU A 433 -8.67 -13.63 3.67
CA GLU A 433 -9.47 -14.66 3.01
C GLU A 433 -10.52 -15.17 4.00
N PHE A 434 -11.78 -15.09 3.62
CA PHE A 434 -12.91 -15.64 4.36
C PHE A 434 -13.55 -16.79 3.57
N ARG A 435 -13.82 -17.90 4.24
CA ARG A 435 -14.58 -19.03 3.68
C ARG A 435 -15.82 -19.29 4.50
N ASN A 436 -16.99 -19.27 3.87
CA ASN A 436 -18.22 -19.72 4.50
C ASN A 436 -18.24 -21.26 4.56
N LEU A 437 -18.23 -21.86 5.74
CA LEU A 437 -18.11 -23.31 5.94
C LEU A 437 -19.36 -23.91 6.59
N ASP A 438 -19.62 -25.18 6.27
CA ASP A 438 -20.55 -26.03 7.02
C ASP A 438 -19.94 -27.42 7.23
N VAL A 439 -18.97 -27.49 8.14
CA VAL A 439 -18.26 -28.74 8.47
C VAL A 439 -19.21 -29.83 8.98
N ALA A 440 -20.31 -29.43 9.61
CA ALA A 440 -21.36 -30.34 10.09
C ALA A 440 -22.30 -30.86 8.97
N ARG A 441 -22.12 -30.43 7.72
CA ARG A 441 -22.86 -30.88 6.52
C ARG A 441 -24.39 -30.75 6.63
N ARG A 442 -24.87 -29.77 7.39
CA ARG A 442 -26.30 -29.50 7.64
C ARG A 442 -27.02 -29.00 6.39
N THR A 443 -26.33 -28.26 5.55
CA THR A 443 -26.84 -27.63 4.32
C THR A 443 -26.88 -28.59 3.13
N LYS A 444 -26.17 -29.72 3.21
CA LYS A 444 -25.94 -30.65 2.10
C LYS A 444 -25.28 -29.99 0.88
N ALA A 445 -24.47 -28.94 1.10
CA ALA A 445 -23.73 -28.28 0.02
C ALA A 445 -22.87 -29.24 -0.80
N TYR A 446 -22.24 -30.22 -0.14
CA TYR A 446 -21.49 -31.33 -0.77
C TYR A 446 -22.31 -32.24 -1.71
N LEU A 447 -23.63 -32.09 -1.75
CA LEU A 447 -24.54 -32.75 -2.69
C LEU A 447 -25.06 -31.79 -3.77
N GLY A 448 -24.48 -30.59 -3.89
CA GLY A 448 -24.89 -29.54 -4.83
C GLY A 448 -25.99 -28.60 -4.33
N HIS A 449 -26.35 -28.64 -3.04
CA HIS A 449 -27.34 -27.70 -2.49
C HIS A 449 -26.75 -26.30 -2.32
N ARG A 450 -27.40 -25.31 -2.94
CA ARG A 450 -26.96 -23.90 -2.90
C ARG A 450 -27.58 -23.18 -1.71
N VAL A 451 -26.98 -23.33 -0.52
CA VAL A 451 -27.46 -22.69 0.71
C VAL A 451 -26.53 -21.53 1.08
N PRO A 452 -26.99 -20.27 1.00
CA PRO A 452 -26.24 -19.12 1.51
C PRO A 452 -26.32 -18.99 3.02
N SER A 453 -25.25 -18.42 3.59
CA SER A 453 -25.27 -17.67 4.85
C SER A 453 -25.21 -16.18 4.54
N VAL A 454 -25.59 -15.33 5.50
CA VAL A 454 -25.58 -13.88 5.32
C VAL A 454 -24.61 -13.24 6.30
N VAL A 455 -23.80 -12.31 5.80
CA VAL A 455 -22.91 -11.46 6.58
C VAL A 455 -23.31 -10.03 6.29
N THR A 456 -23.70 -9.33 7.35
CA THR A 456 -24.16 -7.95 7.28
C THR A 456 -22.98 -6.99 7.29
N GLU A 457 -21.97 -7.26 8.11
CA GLU A 457 -20.78 -6.41 8.16
C GLU A 457 -19.55 -7.22 8.59
N ILE A 458 -18.41 -6.91 7.98
CA ILE A 458 -17.07 -7.36 8.36
C ILE A 458 -16.27 -6.12 8.73
N GLN A 459 -15.88 -6.03 10.00
CA GLN A 459 -15.10 -4.92 10.52
C GLN A 459 -13.68 -5.38 10.78
N VAL A 460 -12.69 -4.59 10.36
CA VAL A 460 -11.27 -4.89 10.56
C VAL A 460 -10.68 -3.79 11.43
N TYR A 461 -9.92 -4.16 12.46
CA TYR A 461 -9.34 -3.24 13.41
C TYR A 461 -7.82 -3.33 13.40
N ALA A 462 -7.19 -2.16 13.41
CA ALA A 462 -5.76 -1.94 13.49
C ALA A 462 -5.50 -0.68 14.32
N THR A 463 -4.28 -0.54 14.83
CA THR A 463 -3.86 0.62 15.63
C THR A 463 -2.51 1.13 15.15
N GLY A 464 -2.36 2.46 15.11
CA GLY A 464 -1.11 3.13 14.79
C GLY A 464 -0.93 3.52 13.32
N TYR A 465 0.28 3.94 12.97
CA TYR A 465 0.69 4.22 11.59
C TYR A 465 0.76 2.95 10.74
N LEU A 466 0.53 3.11 9.43
CA LEU A 466 0.70 2.02 8.46
C LEU A 466 2.14 1.47 8.52
N PRO A 467 2.35 0.14 8.66
CA PRO A 467 3.68 -0.45 8.57
C PRO A 467 4.36 -0.20 7.23
N ILE A 468 3.57 -0.11 6.14
CA ILE A 468 4.04 0.21 4.79
C ILE A 468 3.04 1.17 4.16
N LEU A 469 3.47 2.40 3.88
CA LEU A 469 2.77 3.31 2.98
C LEU A 469 3.50 3.33 1.64
N GLU A 470 2.88 2.73 0.63
CA GLU A 470 3.38 2.71 -0.76
C GLU A 470 2.70 3.80 -1.58
N MET A 471 3.50 4.54 -2.34
CA MET A 471 3.05 5.61 -3.22
C MET A 471 3.77 5.51 -4.57
N SER A 472 3.06 5.75 -5.68
CA SER A 472 3.67 5.75 -7.01
C SER A 472 3.27 6.98 -7.82
N SER A 473 4.22 7.55 -8.56
CA SER A 473 3.98 8.67 -9.44
C SER A 473 3.06 8.31 -10.61
N ASP A 474 2.50 9.33 -11.22
CA ASP A 474 2.01 9.28 -12.59
C ASP A 474 3.13 8.90 -13.58
N LEU A 475 2.73 8.65 -14.83
CA LEU A 475 3.68 8.46 -15.93
C LEU A 475 4.44 9.77 -16.21
N ILE A 476 5.73 9.81 -15.92
CA ILE A 476 6.57 10.99 -16.15
C ILE A 476 7.13 10.95 -17.58
N ASN A 477 6.72 11.92 -18.41
CA ASN A 477 7.28 12.14 -19.75
C ASN A 477 8.43 13.14 -19.69
N LEU A 478 9.65 12.67 -19.97
CA LEU A 478 10.87 13.49 -19.93
C LEU A 478 11.05 14.38 -21.18
N GLY A 479 10.06 14.39 -22.08
CA GLY A 479 10.04 15.14 -23.34
C GLY A 479 10.84 14.50 -24.46
N SER A 480 12.03 13.98 -24.14
CA SER A 480 12.91 13.21 -25.02
C SER A 480 13.55 12.05 -24.25
N ALA A 481 14.28 11.17 -24.92
CA ALA A 481 15.17 10.24 -24.22
C ALA A 481 16.18 11.02 -23.37
N LYS A 482 16.33 10.65 -22.10
CA LYS A 482 17.28 11.24 -21.15
C LYS A 482 18.14 10.17 -20.50
N ASN A 483 19.42 10.48 -20.29
CA ASN A 483 20.32 9.64 -19.51
C ASN A 483 20.16 9.98 -18.03
N LEU A 484 19.62 9.06 -17.24
CA LEU A 484 19.32 9.27 -15.83
C LEU A 484 20.61 9.10 -15.01
N THR A 485 20.92 10.05 -14.12
CA THR A 485 22.19 10.05 -13.40
C THR A 485 22.02 9.68 -11.93
N THR A 486 21.45 10.57 -11.12
CA THR A 486 21.29 10.36 -9.67
C THR A 486 19.87 10.64 -9.21
N ILE A 487 19.51 10.09 -8.06
CA ILE A 487 18.26 10.37 -7.37
C ILE A 487 18.52 10.85 -5.95
N ASP A 488 17.84 11.92 -5.55
CA ASP A 488 17.94 12.58 -4.26
C ASP A 488 16.54 12.69 -3.65
N TRP A 489 16.41 12.65 -2.33
CA TRP A 489 15.15 12.91 -1.64
C TRP A 489 15.40 13.55 -0.27
N GLN A 490 14.38 14.24 0.23
CA GLN A 490 14.36 14.83 1.56
C GLN A 490 13.28 14.13 2.39
N ALA A 491 13.70 13.51 3.49
CA ALA A 491 12.83 12.76 4.38
C ALA A 491 13.29 12.91 5.84
N ASP A 492 12.33 12.81 6.76
CA ASP A 492 12.60 12.57 8.18
C ASP A 492 12.39 11.09 8.46
N THR A 493 13.44 10.42 8.94
CA THR A 493 13.46 8.99 9.28
C THR A 493 13.87 8.79 10.73
N PRO A 494 12.93 8.91 11.68
CA PRO A 494 13.16 8.54 13.07
C PRO A 494 13.63 7.09 13.23
N ALA A 495 14.20 6.75 14.39
CA ALA A 495 14.67 5.38 14.66
C ALA A 495 13.54 4.34 14.50
N GLY A 496 13.82 3.22 13.83
CA GLY A 496 12.83 2.18 13.53
C GLY A 496 11.96 2.45 12.29
N THR A 497 12.31 3.47 11.50
CA THR A 497 11.63 3.82 10.24
C THR A 497 12.59 3.89 9.06
N ALA A 498 12.07 3.79 7.84
CA ALA A 498 12.86 3.92 6.62
C ALA A 498 12.04 4.51 5.46
N VAL A 499 12.75 5.12 4.50
CA VAL A 499 12.21 5.52 3.21
C VAL A 499 12.95 4.76 2.13
N GLU A 500 12.21 4.02 1.30
CA GLU A 500 12.73 3.41 0.08
C GLU A 500 12.20 4.16 -1.14
N VAL A 501 13.08 4.46 -2.09
CA VAL A 501 12.70 4.99 -3.40
C VAL A 501 13.11 3.99 -4.48
N ARG A 502 12.28 3.82 -5.50
CA ARG A 502 12.53 2.95 -6.65
C ARG A 502 12.11 3.67 -7.93
N THR A 503 12.73 3.30 -9.04
CA THR A 503 12.35 3.81 -10.36
C THR A 503 12.10 2.66 -11.32
N ARG A 504 11.33 2.94 -12.37
CA ARG A 504 11.25 2.11 -13.58
C ARG A 504 11.17 3.03 -14.77
N THR A 505 11.66 2.56 -15.92
CA THR A 505 11.79 3.38 -17.12
C THR A 505 11.41 2.58 -18.36
N GLY A 506 11.04 3.27 -19.43
CA GLY A 506 10.67 2.65 -20.70
C GLY A 506 10.40 3.66 -21.80
N ASN A 507 10.19 3.15 -23.01
CA ASN A 507 9.85 3.94 -24.19
C ASN A 507 8.45 3.61 -24.73
N ASP A 508 7.99 2.38 -24.53
CA ASP A 508 6.71 1.91 -25.07
C ASP A 508 5.56 2.23 -24.14
N LEU A 509 4.49 2.81 -24.66
CA LEU A 509 3.25 3.00 -23.94
C LEU A 509 2.18 2.11 -24.56
N ARG A 510 1.26 1.63 -23.73
CA ARG A 510 0.05 0.95 -24.19
C ARG A 510 -1.16 1.71 -23.68
N GLU A 511 -2.17 1.76 -24.51
CA GLU A 511 -3.47 2.29 -24.14
C GLU A 511 -4.33 1.15 -23.62
N VAL A 512 -4.93 1.34 -22.46
CA VAL A 512 -5.94 0.45 -21.88
C VAL A 512 -7.23 1.23 -21.84
N PHE A 513 -8.25 0.69 -22.49
CA PHE A 513 -9.58 1.27 -22.46
C PHE A 513 -10.36 0.65 -21.30
N ARG A 514 -10.88 1.51 -20.42
CA ARG A 514 -11.80 1.15 -19.35
C ARG A 514 -13.19 1.61 -19.75
N TYR A 515 -14.14 0.68 -19.78
CA TYR A 515 -15.48 0.91 -20.30
C TYR A 515 -16.44 1.05 -19.13
N PHE A 516 -17.23 2.12 -19.08
CA PHE A 516 -18.17 2.35 -17.99
C PHE A 516 -19.60 2.37 -18.50
N LYS A 517 -20.53 1.83 -17.72
CA LYS A 517 -21.97 2.02 -17.93
C LYS A 517 -22.36 3.47 -17.60
N GLN A 518 -23.55 3.88 -18.03
CA GLN A 518 -24.05 5.23 -17.76
C GLN A 518 -24.20 5.52 -16.24
N ASP A 519 -24.36 4.48 -15.42
CA ASP A 519 -24.41 4.56 -13.96
C ASP A 519 -23.02 4.59 -13.28
N GLY A 520 -21.93 4.62 -14.05
CA GLY A 520 -20.57 4.63 -13.54
C GLY A 520 -19.98 3.27 -13.21
N THR A 521 -20.72 2.17 -13.41
CA THR A 521 -20.20 0.80 -13.21
C THR A 521 -19.21 0.46 -14.31
N GLU A 522 -18.00 0.01 -13.96
CA GLU A 522 -17.04 -0.49 -14.95
C GLU A 522 -17.47 -1.84 -15.54
N VAL A 523 -17.25 -2.00 -16.84
CA VAL A 523 -17.48 -3.20 -17.63
C VAL A 523 -16.13 -3.84 -17.93
N ALA A 524 -16.03 -5.14 -17.74
CA ALA A 524 -14.75 -5.84 -17.79
C ALA A 524 -14.13 -5.87 -19.20
N THR A 525 -14.94 -5.83 -20.27
CA THR A 525 -14.46 -5.92 -21.65
C THR A 525 -15.17 -4.98 -22.62
N GLU A 526 -14.50 -4.72 -23.74
CA GLU A 526 -15.07 -3.96 -24.86
C GLU A 526 -16.28 -4.69 -25.46
N GLU A 527 -16.25 -6.02 -25.53
CA GLU A 527 -17.34 -6.83 -26.09
C GLU A 527 -18.62 -6.69 -25.27
N GLU A 528 -18.53 -6.84 -23.95
CA GLU A 528 -19.67 -6.68 -23.05
C GLU A 528 -20.21 -5.24 -23.12
N TYR A 529 -19.31 -4.25 -23.15
CA TYR A 529 -19.68 -2.85 -23.34
C TYR A 529 -20.39 -2.64 -24.69
N ASN A 530 -19.96 -3.35 -25.74
CA ASN A 530 -20.54 -3.23 -27.07
C ASN A 530 -21.93 -3.85 -27.19
N GLU A 531 -22.22 -4.90 -26.41
CA GLU A 531 -23.52 -5.55 -26.31
C GLU A 531 -24.55 -4.75 -25.50
N LEU A 532 -24.11 -3.80 -24.67
CA LEU A 532 -25.03 -2.92 -23.95
C LEU A 532 -25.88 -2.10 -24.92
N PRO A 533 -27.19 -1.95 -24.65
CA PRO A 533 -28.01 -0.97 -25.36
C PRO A 533 -27.37 0.42 -25.28
N SER A 534 -27.47 1.22 -26.33
CA SER A 534 -26.76 2.52 -26.44
C SER A 534 -27.04 3.50 -25.29
N PHE A 535 -28.17 3.36 -24.60
CA PHE A 535 -28.55 4.16 -23.42
C PHE A 535 -28.04 3.58 -22.09
N PHE A 536 -27.35 2.45 -22.08
CA PHE A 536 -26.62 1.93 -20.91
C PHE A 536 -25.11 2.16 -21.04
N LYS A 537 -24.62 2.52 -22.23
CA LYS A 537 -23.21 2.83 -22.50
C LYS A 537 -22.84 4.20 -21.90
N GLY A 538 -21.84 4.22 -21.04
CA GLY A 538 -21.29 5.42 -20.40
C GLY A 538 -19.98 5.88 -21.03
N GLU A 539 -19.05 6.33 -20.20
CA GLU A 539 -17.74 6.84 -20.65
C GLU A 539 -16.78 5.68 -20.99
N VAL A 540 -15.88 5.89 -21.95
CA VAL A 540 -14.72 5.03 -22.17
C VAL A 540 -13.49 5.84 -21.80
N LEU A 541 -12.81 5.46 -20.73
CA LEU A 541 -11.59 6.10 -20.28
C LEU A 541 -10.37 5.42 -20.92
N THR A 542 -9.51 6.20 -21.56
CA THR A 542 -8.23 5.70 -22.08
C THR A 542 -7.14 5.95 -21.04
N GLU A 543 -6.64 4.89 -20.44
CA GLU A 543 -5.51 4.92 -19.51
C GLU A 543 -4.22 4.56 -20.25
N VAL A 544 -3.19 5.41 -20.13
CA VAL A 544 -1.89 5.18 -20.76
C VAL A 544 -0.95 4.53 -19.76
N LEU A 545 -0.66 3.25 -19.94
CA LEU A 545 0.17 2.45 -19.05
C LEU A 545 1.53 2.11 -19.69
N PRO A 546 2.52 1.74 -18.87
CA PRO A 546 3.74 1.12 -19.34
C PRO A 546 3.50 -0.07 -20.28
N GLY A 547 4.13 -0.06 -21.46
CA GLY A 547 4.11 -1.15 -22.42
C GLY A 547 5.14 -2.27 -22.14
N PRO A 548 5.25 -3.28 -23.01
CA PRO A 548 6.13 -4.45 -22.80
C PRO A 548 7.63 -4.14 -22.66
N GLY A 549 8.14 -3.04 -23.26
CA GLY A 549 9.56 -2.66 -23.19
C GLY A 549 9.98 -1.89 -21.94
N TRP A 550 9.15 -1.85 -20.89
CA TRP A 550 9.52 -1.22 -19.62
C TRP A 550 10.35 -2.14 -18.73
N SER A 551 11.25 -1.54 -17.96
CA SER A 551 11.94 -2.25 -16.89
C SER A 551 10.97 -2.63 -15.78
N ASN A 552 11.30 -3.70 -15.05
CA ASN A 552 10.79 -3.89 -13.70
C ASN A 552 11.21 -2.71 -12.80
N TRP A 553 10.58 -2.60 -11.63
CA TRP A 553 11.05 -1.69 -10.58
C TRP A 553 12.50 -2.00 -10.21
N SER A 554 13.32 -0.96 -10.06
CA SER A 554 14.68 -1.08 -9.58
C SER A 554 14.73 -1.67 -8.17
N GLN A 555 15.90 -2.17 -7.78
CA GLN A 555 16.21 -2.33 -6.36
C GLN A 555 16.11 -0.97 -5.64
N ALA A 556 15.72 -0.97 -4.37
CA ALA A 556 15.53 0.25 -3.57
C ALA A 556 16.82 1.06 -3.42
N TYR A 557 16.74 2.36 -3.68
CA TYR A 557 17.76 3.33 -3.28
C TYR A 557 17.66 3.53 -1.77
N VAL A 558 18.78 3.43 -1.07
CA VAL A 558 18.87 3.49 0.40
C VAL A 558 19.56 4.76 0.89
N SER A 559 20.17 5.54 0.01
CA SER A 559 20.75 6.85 0.33
C SER A 559 20.54 7.88 -0.78
N PRO A 560 20.27 9.17 -0.44
CA PRO A 560 20.24 10.25 -1.42
C PRO A 560 21.57 10.37 -2.17
N GLY A 561 21.50 10.70 -3.46
CA GLY A 561 22.66 10.86 -4.34
C GLY A 561 23.11 9.58 -5.04
N GLU A 562 22.43 8.45 -4.80
CA GLU A 562 22.72 7.19 -5.48
C GLU A 562 22.50 7.28 -7.00
N ALA A 563 23.33 6.53 -7.75
CA ALA A 563 23.18 6.40 -9.19
C ALA A 563 21.90 5.63 -9.53
N ILE A 564 21.15 6.11 -10.54
CA ILE A 564 19.92 5.47 -10.97
C ILE A 564 20.23 4.10 -11.58
N ARG A 565 19.46 3.11 -11.14
CA ARG A 565 19.63 1.69 -11.52
C ARG A 565 18.68 1.26 -12.64
N SER A 566 17.64 2.06 -12.92
CA SER A 566 16.75 1.79 -14.06
C SER A 566 17.45 2.08 -15.38
N PRO A 567 17.20 1.29 -16.43
CA PRO A 567 17.84 1.48 -17.73
C PRO A 567 17.63 2.90 -18.27
N SER A 568 18.68 3.47 -18.86
CA SER A 568 18.63 4.76 -19.53
C SER A 568 19.62 4.80 -20.71
N PRO A 569 19.30 5.50 -21.81
CA PRO A 569 18.34 6.60 -21.86
C PRO A 569 16.91 6.13 -22.14
N ARG A 570 15.94 6.78 -21.48
CA ARG A 570 14.50 6.50 -21.68
C ARG A 570 13.72 7.79 -21.75
N ARG A 571 12.58 7.76 -22.46
CA ARG A 571 11.68 8.91 -22.56
C ARG A 571 10.70 8.98 -21.39
N TYR A 572 10.29 7.83 -20.87
CA TYR A 572 9.32 7.76 -19.79
C TYR A 572 9.92 7.11 -18.55
N MET A 573 9.43 7.55 -17.40
CA MET A 573 9.79 6.97 -16.11
C MET A 573 8.61 6.99 -15.14
N MET A 574 8.73 6.20 -14.08
CA MET A 574 7.87 6.26 -12.91
C MET A 574 8.73 6.12 -11.65
N ILE A 575 8.25 6.70 -10.55
CA ILE A 575 8.89 6.66 -9.23
C ILE A 575 7.94 5.96 -8.26
N GLN A 576 8.45 5.06 -7.43
CA GLN A 576 7.74 4.47 -6.31
C GLN A 576 8.47 4.83 -5.03
N THR A 577 7.72 5.17 -3.99
CA THR A 577 8.23 5.43 -2.64
C THR A 577 7.51 4.52 -1.66
N ARG A 578 8.25 3.96 -0.71
CA ARG A 578 7.69 3.24 0.44
C ARG A 578 8.19 3.89 1.73
N LEU A 579 7.25 4.28 2.57
CA LEU A 579 7.47 4.74 3.93
C LEU A 579 7.24 3.56 4.87
N LEU A 580 8.28 3.12 5.55
CA LEU A 580 8.32 1.89 6.35
C LEU A 580 8.45 2.23 7.84
N THR A 581 7.72 1.53 8.70
CA THR A 581 7.89 1.64 10.16
C THR A 581 7.70 0.30 10.87
N GLU A 582 8.58 0.02 11.83
CA GLU A 582 8.46 -1.11 12.76
C GLU A 582 7.69 -0.73 14.05
N ASN A 583 7.38 0.56 14.25
CA ASN A 583 6.68 1.09 15.41
C ASN A 583 5.27 1.58 15.04
N THR A 584 4.28 1.41 15.92
CA THR A 584 2.91 1.92 15.70
C THR A 584 2.81 3.43 15.92
N GLU A 585 3.66 4.00 16.76
CA GLU A 585 3.58 5.40 17.21
C GLU A 585 4.52 6.35 16.47
N VAL A 586 5.33 5.82 15.54
CA VAL A 586 6.34 6.60 14.82
C VAL A 586 6.23 6.29 13.33
N ALA A 587 6.22 7.33 12.50
CA ALA A 587 6.22 7.21 11.04
C ALA A 587 7.31 8.08 10.42
N PRO A 588 7.97 7.62 9.34
CA PRO A 588 8.82 8.49 8.54
C PRO A 588 7.95 9.44 7.72
N SER A 589 8.55 10.53 7.27
CA SER A 589 7.90 11.45 6.35
C SER A 589 8.80 11.83 5.18
N ILE A 590 8.21 12.18 4.04
CA ILE A 590 8.95 12.61 2.84
C ILE A 590 8.43 13.96 2.35
N GLU A 591 9.35 14.84 1.97
CA GLU A 591 9.02 16.21 1.52
C GLU A 591 9.19 16.37 0.02
N GLY A 592 10.22 15.74 -0.55
CA GLY A 592 10.48 15.83 -1.97
C GLY A 592 11.45 14.81 -2.52
N ILE A 593 11.39 14.61 -3.84
CA ILE A 593 12.24 13.73 -4.64
C ILE A 593 12.76 14.53 -5.85
N GLN A 594 14.04 14.34 -6.15
CA GLN A 594 14.70 14.90 -7.32
C GLN A 594 15.40 13.78 -8.11
N VAL A 595 15.11 13.71 -9.40
CA VAL A 595 15.80 12.80 -10.33
C VAL A 595 16.59 13.63 -11.31
N ASN A 596 17.92 13.51 -11.27
CA ASN A 596 18.83 14.22 -12.16
C ASN A 596 19.04 13.44 -13.46
N PHE A 597 19.21 14.18 -14.56
CA PHE A 597 19.47 13.59 -15.86
C PHE A 597 20.27 14.53 -16.77
N THR A 598 20.90 13.94 -17.78
CA THR A 598 21.60 14.66 -18.85
C THR A 598 21.02 14.31 -20.22
N ALA A 599 21.45 15.06 -21.24
CA ALA A 599 21.26 14.59 -22.61
C ALA A 599 22.01 13.26 -22.82
N PRO A 600 21.45 12.32 -23.59
CA PRO A 600 22.18 11.13 -23.99
C PRO A 600 23.34 11.47 -24.94
N PHE A 601 24.35 10.61 -25.00
CA PHE A 601 25.45 10.71 -25.97
C PHE A 601 25.02 10.31 -27.38
N ALA A 602 24.01 9.45 -27.49
CA ALA A 602 23.35 9.02 -28.71
C ALA A 602 21.87 8.70 -28.43
N GLU A 603 20.96 9.02 -29.36
CA GLU A 603 19.51 8.76 -29.26
C GLU A 603 19.20 7.30 -28.90
N SER A 604 19.89 6.34 -29.53
CA SER A 604 19.86 4.93 -29.15
C SER A 604 21.20 4.25 -29.45
N ILE A 605 21.52 3.19 -28.73
CA ILE A 605 22.71 2.38 -29.00
C ILE A 605 22.34 0.93 -28.79
N ILE A 606 22.45 0.13 -29.85
CA ILE A 606 22.14 -1.29 -29.82
C ILE A 606 23.44 -2.08 -29.78
N GLY A 607 23.51 -3.01 -28.82
CA GLY A 607 24.65 -3.88 -28.58
C GLY A 607 24.28 -5.34 -28.79
N GLU A 608 25.19 -6.07 -29.42
CA GLU A 608 25.08 -7.49 -29.68
C GLU A 608 26.42 -8.18 -29.45
N ILE A 609 26.41 -9.38 -28.87
CA ILE A 609 27.62 -10.19 -28.66
C ILE A 609 27.53 -11.50 -29.45
N ALA A 610 28.64 -11.92 -30.07
CA ALA A 610 28.79 -13.20 -30.74
C ALA A 610 30.08 -13.91 -30.30
N PRO A 611 30.09 -15.25 -30.12
CA PRO A 611 28.93 -16.12 -30.08
C PRO A 611 28.11 -15.92 -28.80
N ASN A 612 26.78 -15.89 -28.90
CA ASN A 612 25.88 -15.82 -27.74
C ASN A 612 25.18 -17.13 -27.39
N ARG A 613 25.38 -18.20 -28.17
CA ARG A 613 24.78 -19.52 -27.97
C ARG A 613 25.85 -20.59 -27.97
N GLN A 614 25.57 -21.68 -27.25
CA GLN A 614 26.46 -22.84 -27.14
C GLN A 614 27.86 -22.49 -26.61
N VAL A 615 27.98 -21.40 -25.85
CA VAL A 615 29.27 -20.96 -25.33
C VAL A 615 29.77 -21.95 -24.26
N PRO A 616 31.01 -22.48 -24.41
CA PRO A 616 31.59 -23.39 -23.43
C PRO A 616 31.73 -22.74 -22.04
N VAL A 617 31.28 -23.45 -21.01
CA VAL A 617 31.30 -22.94 -19.62
C VAL A 617 32.72 -22.96 -19.06
N GLY A 618 33.19 -21.82 -18.56
CA GLY A 618 34.47 -21.67 -17.83
C GLY A 618 35.71 -21.78 -18.72
N GLU A 619 35.56 -21.82 -20.04
CA GLU A 619 36.66 -21.84 -21.00
C GLU A 619 36.90 -20.44 -21.58
N LEU A 620 38.11 -20.19 -22.08
CA LEU A 620 38.40 -18.96 -22.80
C LEU A 620 37.72 -19.01 -24.16
N VAL A 621 36.91 -17.99 -24.43
CA VAL A 621 36.15 -17.83 -25.66
C VAL A 621 36.45 -16.45 -26.20
N ASP A 622 36.67 -16.38 -27.52
CA ASP A 622 36.75 -15.14 -28.25
C ASP A 622 35.34 -14.66 -28.56
N PHE A 623 35.05 -13.41 -28.21
CA PHE A 623 33.79 -12.74 -28.42
C PHE A 623 34.00 -11.49 -29.26
N ASP A 624 33.04 -11.23 -30.14
CA ASP A 624 32.89 -9.99 -30.88
C ASP A 624 31.67 -9.25 -30.33
N LEU A 625 31.90 -8.05 -29.80
CA LEU A 625 30.86 -7.12 -29.37
C LEU A 625 30.64 -6.08 -30.47
N PHE A 626 29.44 -6.05 -31.03
CA PHE A 626 29.00 -5.05 -31.98
C PHE A 626 28.18 -3.98 -31.28
N VAL A 627 28.53 -2.71 -31.50
CA VAL A 627 27.84 -1.53 -30.95
C VAL A 627 27.44 -0.61 -32.10
N ARG A 628 26.13 -0.50 -32.33
CA ARG A 628 25.53 0.35 -33.37
C ARG A 628 24.83 1.55 -32.73
N PRO A 629 25.42 2.75 -32.76
CA PRO A 629 24.75 3.97 -32.30
C PRO A 629 23.85 4.59 -33.37
N SER A 630 22.76 5.20 -32.94
CA SER A 630 21.92 6.12 -33.70
C SER A 630 21.98 7.50 -33.03
N PHE A 631 22.28 8.54 -33.82
CA PHE A 631 22.47 9.90 -33.30
C PHE A 631 21.38 10.86 -33.80
N ALA A 632 20.76 11.59 -32.88
CA ALA A 632 19.97 12.78 -33.18
C ALA A 632 20.89 13.97 -33.54
N ALA A 633 20.29 15.05 -34.04
CA ALA A 633 21.04 16.20 -34.57
C ALA A 633 21.91 16.95 -33.54
N GLN A 634 21.55 16.89 -32.26
CA GLN A 634 22.25 17.61 -31.18
C GLN A 634 23.04 16.69 -30.24
N ASP A 635 23.15 15.41 -30.57
CA ASP A 635 23.85 14.46 -29.72
C ASP A 635 25.36 14.75 -29.67
N PRO A 636 25.97 14.81 -28.47
CA PRO A 636 27.37 15.16 -28.31
C PRO A 636 28.33 14.06 -28.81
N GLY A 637 27.85 12.82 -28.96
CA GLY A 637 28.64 11.67 -29.31
C GLY A 637 29.40 11.06 -28.13
N PHE A 638 30.09 9.95 -28.38
CA PHE A 638 30.92 9.25 -27.39
C PHE A 638 32.25 8.83 -27.99
N ASP A 639 33.28 8.73 -27.15
CA ASP A 639 34.63 8.24 -27.48
C ASP A 639 35.11 7.18 -26.49
N ARG A 640 34.38 6.92 -25.40
CA ARG A 640 34.71 5.89 -24.43
C ARG A 640 33.71 4.75 -24.51
N LEU A 641 34.20 3.52 -24.39
CA LEU A 641 33.41 2.31 -24.19
C LEU A 641 33.91 1.60 -22.93
N ARG A 642 32.99 1.14 -22.10
CA ARG A 642 33.27 0.29 -20.94
C ARG A 642 32.49 -1.01 -21.07
N LEU A 643 33.22 -2.11 -21.05
CA LEU A 643 32.71 -3.47 -21.07
C LEU A 643 32.96 -4.11 -19.70
N VAL A 644 31.91 -4.58 -19.04
CA VAL A 644 32.00 -5.32 -17.77
C VAL A 644 31.54 -6.75 -18.00
N ALA A 645 32.45 -7.69 -17.74
CA ALA A 645 32.18 -9.11 -17.87
C ALA A 645 31.42 -9.66 -16.66
N PRO A 646 30.48 -10.59 -16.88
CA PRO A 646 29.73 -11.23 -15.81
C PRO A 646 30.63 -12.08 -14.92
N SER A 647 30.22 -12.30 -13.66
CA SER A 647 30.94 -13.16 -12.69
C SER A 647 32.41 -12.79 -12.46
N ARG A 648 32.77 -11.51 -12.67
CA ARG A 648 34.13 -10.97 -12.55
C ARG A 648 35.17 -11.68 -13.45
N ALA A 649 34.76 -12.17 -14.62
CA ALA A 649 35.66 -12.83 -15.55
C ALA A 649 36.64 -11.84 -16.18
N ALA A 650 37.93 -12.20 -16.28
CA ALA A 650 38.92 -11.35 -16.94
C ALA A 650 38.58 -11.11 -18.42
N VAL A 651 38.83 -9.90 -18.91
CA VAL A 651 38.63 -9.48 -20.29
C VAL A 651 39.97 -9.07 -20.90
N ALA A 652 40.36 -9.71 -21.99
CA ALA A 652 41.57 -9.35 -22.76
C ALA A 652 41.17 -8.81 -24.13
N LEU A 653 41.59 -7.60 -24.47
CA LEU A 653 41.26 -7.00 -25.76
C LEU A 653 42.11 -7.63 -26.87
N ARG A 654 41.48 -7.91 -28.01
CA ARG A 654 42.15 -8.42 -29.20
C ARG A 654 42.22 -7.41 -30.32
N GLN A 655 41.10 -6.77 -30.61
CA GLN A 655 40.99 -5.83 -31.73
C GLN A 655 39.80 -4.90 -31.53
N VAL A 656 39.89 -3.70 -32.09
CA VAL A 656 38.73 -2.82 -32.29
C VAL A 656 38.63 -2.47 -33.77
N ARG A 657 37.45 -2.57 -34.36
CA ARG A 657 37.18 -2.16 -35.74
C ARG A 657 36.06 -1.12 -35.77
N LEU A 658 36.20 -0.14 -36.66
CA LEU A 658 35.26 0.96 -36.86
C LEU A 658 34.92 1.04 -38.34
N GLY A 659 33.63 1.05 -38.70
CA GLY A 659 33.20 1.25 -40.07
C GLY A 659 31.70 1.19 -40.25
N THR A 660 31.26 0.96 -41.48
CA THR A 660 29.92 0.48 -41.80
C THR A 660 29.87 -1.04 -41.75
N GLU A 661 28.68 -1.61 -41.62
CA GLU A 661 28.49 -3.07 -41.65
C GLU A 661 29.05 -3.70 -42.94
N THR A 662 28.83 -3.09 -44.10
CA THR A 662 29.35 -3.56 -45.39
C THR A 662 30.87 -3.51 -45.46
N GLU A 663 31.50 -2.47 -44.91
CA GLU A 663 32.97 -2.38 -44.85
C GLU A 663 33.55 -3.45 -43.94
N LEU A 664 32.98 -3.67 -42.75
CA LEU A 664 33.48 -4.68 -41.81
C LEU A 664 33.32 -6.10 -42.37
N LEU A 665 32.21 -6.40 -43.04
CA LEU A 665 31.97 -7.67 -43.77
C LEU A 665 33.01 -7.92 -44.86
N ALA A 666 33.43 -6.86 -45.58
CA ALA A 666 34.45 -6.97 -46.62
C ALA A 666 35.88 -7.05 -46.08
N GLY A 667 36.07 -7.10 -44.75
CA GLY A 667 37.40 -7.05 -44.12
C GLY A 667 38.07 -5.67 -44.18
N GLY A 668 37.28 -4.62 -44.45
CA GLY A 668 37.72 -3.23 -44.44
C GLY A 668 37.43 -2.54 -43.10
N GLY A 669 37.32 -1.22 -43.15
CA GLY A 669 37.16 -0.36 -41.97
C GLY A 669 38.49 0.07 -41.35
N GLU A 670 38.41 0.87 -40.30
CA GLU A 670 39.56 1.27 -39.50
C GLU A 670 39.77 0.26 -38.37
N GLU A 671 40.96 -0.32 -38.32
CA GLU A 671 41.26 -1.42 -37.40
C GLU A 671 42.40 -1.06 -36.46
N PHE A 672 42.23 -1.35 -35.16
CA PHE A 672 43.22 -1.17 -34.13
C PHE A 672 43.67 -2.53 -33.59
N PHE A 673 44.95 -2.84 -33.74
CA PHE A 673 45.55 -4.07 -33.27
C PHE A 673 46.68 -3.80 -32.29
N ARG A 674 46.97 -4.79 -31.44
CA ARG A 674 48.10 -4.75 -30.54
C ARG A 674 49.42 -4.76 -31.32
N GLN A 675 50.22 -3.73 -31.10
CA GLN A 675 51.56 -3.57 -31.65
C GLN A 675 52.60 -4.27 -30.76
N ALA A 676 53.84 -4.39 -31.25
CA ALA A 676 54.94 -5.01 -30.52
C ALA A 676 55.27 -4.33 -29.18
N ASP A 677 54.94 -3.04 -29.04
CA ASP A 677 55.10 -2.27 -27.80
C ASP A 677 53.92 -2.43 -26.81
N GLY A 678 52.95 -3.29 -27.14
CA GLY A 678 51.79 -3.60 -26.32
C GLY A 678 50.61 -2.64 -26.47
N ARG A 679 50.77 -1.50 -27.17
CA ARG A 679 49.70 -0.53 -27.41
C ARG A 679 48.83 -0.93 -28.59
N PHE A 680 47.59 -0.47 -28.62
CA PHE A 680 46.68 -0.68 -29.75
C PHE A 680 46.75 0.50 -30.69
N ALA A 681 47.13 0.25 -31.95
CA ALA A 681 47.28 1.27 -32.99
C ALA A 681 46.61 0.84 -34.29
N ASN A 682 46.16 1.81 -35.08
CA ASN A 682 45.71 1.58 -36.46
C ASN A 682 46.85 1.79 -37.48
N ALA A 683 46.56 1.59 -38.77
CA ALA A 683 47.53 1.76 -39.85
C ALA A 683 48.08 3.19 -40.01
N SER A 684 47.37 4.22 -39.52
CA SER A 684 47.82 5.61 -39.54
C SER A 684 48.57 6.04 -38.27
N GLY A 685 48.75 5.12 -37.31
CA GLY A 685 49.47 5.36 -36.06
C GLY A 685 48.64 6.02 -34.95
N LEU A 686 47.31 6.15 -35.12
CA LEU A 686 46.41 6.57 -34.03
C LEU A 686 46.30 5.47 -32.99
N LEU A 687 46.25 5.86 -31.72
CA LEU A 687 46.27 4.94 -30.58
C LEU A 687 44.92 4.89 -29.88
N LEU A 688 44.55 3.71 -29.38
CA LEU A 688 43.52 3.57 -28.34
C LEU A 688 44.15 3.75 -26.97
N GLN A 689 43.43 4.37 -26.03
CA GLN A 689 43.75 4.20 -24.61
C GLN A 689 42.94 3.03 -24.06
N VAL A 690 43.63 2.03 -23.53
CA VAL A 690 43.01 0.81 -22.99
C VAL A 690 43.40 0.69 -21.52
N ALA A 691 42.41 0.51 -20.66
CA ALA A 691 42.59 0.32 -19.24
C ALA A 691 41.76 -0.86 -18.73
N GLY A 692 42.21 -1.50 -17.65
CA GLY A 692 41.51 -2.63 -17.03
C GLY A 692 41.60 -3.95 -17.81
N GLU A 693 42.52 -4.05 -18.77
CA GLU A 693 42.81 -5.32 -19.44
C GLU A 693 43.27 -6.39 -18.44
N GLY A 694 42.71 -7.60 -18.55
CA GLY A 694 42.92 -8.69 -17.59
C GLY A 694 42.08 -8.60 -16.31
N SER A 695 41.30 -7.53 -16.15
CA SER A 695 40.27 -7.40 -15.09
C SER A 695 38.87 -7.71 -15.64
N ASP A 696 37.84 -7.61 -14.80
CA ASP A 696 36.45 -7.78 -15.21
C ASP A 696 35.85 -6.57 -15.93
N SER A 697 36.57 -5.44 -15.94
CA SER A 697 36.12 -4.17 -16.49
C SER A 697 37.14 -3.64 -17.49
N LEU A 698 36.86 -3.79 -18.79
CA LEU A 698 37.67 -3.22 -19.86
C LEU A 698 37.15 -1.83 -20.22
N SER A 699 38.04 -0.83 -20.24
CA SER A 699 37.73 0.53 -20.71
C SER A 699 38.57 0.86 -21.94
N ILE A 700 37.93 1.38 -22.98
CA ILE A 700 38.52 1.74 -24.27
C ILE A 700 38.18 3.20 -24.54
N GLU A 701 39.19 4.04 -24.79
CA GLU A 701 39.03 5.40 -25.31
C GLU A 701 39.52 5.45 -26.75
N LEU A 702 38.63 5.84 -27.65
CA LEU A 702 38.86 6.03 -29.08
C LEU A 702 39.62 7.34 -29.30
N PRO A 703 40.46 7.45 -30.36
CA PRO A 703 41.19 8.67 -30.68
C PRO A 703 40.28 9.81 -31.19
N ARG A 704 38.99 9.54 -31.40
CA ARG A 704 37.98 10.51 -31.86
C ARG A 704 36.60 10.19 -31.29
N THR A 705 35.79 11.23 -31.08
CA THR A 705 34.37 11.10 -30.74
C THR A 705 33.55 10.63 -31.94
N LEU A 706 32.79 9.55 -31.76
CA LEU A 706 31.82 9.06 -32.71
C LEU A 706 30.57 9.95 -32.66
N ARG A 707 30.11 10.40 -33.83
CA ARG A 707 28.99 11.35 -33.99
C ARG A 707 28.21 11.02 -35.26
N ARG A 708 27.04 11.66 -35.41
CA ARG A 708 26.20 11.57 -36.60
C ARG A 708 27.00 11.81 -37.89
N GLY A 709 26.85 10.91 -38.87
CA GLY A 709 27.54 10.98 -40.16
C GLY A 709 29.01 10.52 -40.12
N GLY A 710 29.47 9.96 -38.99
CA GLY A 710 30.77 9.32 -38.83
C GLY A 710 30.68 7.79 -38.92
N VAL A 711 31.35 7.10 -38.00
CA VAL A 711 31.33 5.63 -37.91
C VAL A 711 29.95 5.14 -37.47
N GLU A 712 29.41 4.15 -38.17
CA GLU A 712 28.08 3.58 -37.91
C GLU A 712 28.12 2.32 -37.04
N LEU A 713 29.26 1.61 -37.01
CA LEU A 713 29.43 0.36 -36.30
C LEU A 713 30.82 0.27 -35.65
N LEU A 714 30.82 -0.10 -34.37
CA LEU A 714 32.01 -0.41 -33.58
C LEU A 714 32.01 -1.91 -33.25
N GLU A 715 33.06 -2.62 -33.63
CA GLU A 715 33.31 -4.01 -33.28
C GLU A 715 34.46 -4.07 -32.27
N VAL A 716 34.24 -4.72 -31.13
CA VAL A 716 35.25 -4.94 -30.09
C VAL A 716 35.44 -6.43 -29.93
N ALA A 717 36.55 -6.96 -30.45
CA ALA A 717 36.93 -8.35 -30.29
C ALA A 717 37.74 -8.53 -29.00
N PHE A 718 37.33 -9.45 -28.14
CA PHE A 718 37.98 -9.72 -26.85
C PHE A 718 37.88 -11.19 -26.45
N THR A 719 38.76 -11.63 -25.56
CA THR A 719 38.72 -12.98 -24.99
C THR A 719 38.24 -12.90 -23.54
N SER A 720 37.27 -13.73 -23.16
CA SER A 720 36.79 -13.85 -21.77
C SER A 720 36.24 -15.25 -21.46
N ARG A 721 35.70 -15.44 -20.25
CA ARG A 721 35.06 -16.69 -19.81
C ARG A 721 33.62 -16.42 -19.36
N VAL A 722 32.73 -17.38 -19.57
CA VAL A 722 31.35 -17.34 -19.05
C VAL A 722 31.12 -18.55 -18.14
N PHE A 723 30.64 -18.31 -16.92
CA PHE A 723 30.44 -19.37 -15.91
C PHE A 723 28.97 -19.80 -15.76
N GLN A 724 28.05 -19.11 -16.41
CA GLN A 724 26.63 -19.39 -16.27
C GLN A 724 25.85 -19.06 -17.55
N SER A 725 24.88 -19.91 -17.88
CA SER A 725 23.92 -19.64 -18.94
C SER A 725 22.99 -18.49 -18.56
N GLY A 726 22.78 -17.55 -19.46
CA GLY A 726 22.02 -16.33 -19.20
C GLY A 726 22.84 -15.20 -18.59
N SER A 727 24.18 -15.27 -18.66
CA SER A 727 25.04 -14.17 -18.21
C SER A 727 25.04 -13.03 -19.23
N THR A 728 24.90 -11.79 -18.78
CA THR A 728 24.88 -10.59 -19.64
C THR A 728 26.15 -9.78 -19.46
N PHE A 729 26.80 -9.39 -20.57
CA PHE A 729 27.87 -8.41 -20.56
C PHE A 729 27.27 -7.00 -20.47
N GLN A 730 27.72 -6.19 -19.51
CA GLN A 730 27.27 -4.81 -19.42
C GLN A 730 28.15 -3.93 -20.29
N VAL A 731 27.53 -3.15 -21.17
CA VAL A 731 28.25 -2.25 -22.08
C VAL A 731 27.73 -0.84 -21.87
N LYS A 732 28.66 0.09 -21.66
CA LYS A 732 28.38 1.51 -21.46
C LYS A 732 29.25 2.35 -22.38
N VAL A 733 28.73 3.45 -22.87
CA VAL A 733 29.51 4.46 -23.59
C VAL A 733 29.59 5.76 -22.81
N GLY A 734 30.69 6.49 -23.01
CA GLY A 734 30.97 7.74 -22.31
C GLY A 734 31.66 8.74 -23.23
N ASN A 735 31.68 10.00 -22.81
CA ASN A 735 32.43 11.04 -23.49
C ASN A 735 33.57 11.52 -22.59
N SER A 736 34.79 11.54 -23.09
CA SER A 736 35.99 11.97 -22.35
C SER A 736 35.89 13.40 -21.83
N ALA A 737 35.13 14.28 -22.50
CA ALA A 737 34.85 15.64 -22.05
C ALA A 737 33.79 15.73 -20.93
N GLN A 738 33.08 14.64 -20.63
CA GLN A 738 32.05 14.56 -19.59
C GLN A 738 32.32 13.36 -18.68
N GLU A 739 33.36 13.48 -17.85
CA GLU A 739 33.76 12.42 -16.93
C GLU A 739 32.63 12.05 -15.96
N GLY A 740 32.47 10.76 -15.68
CA GLY A 740 31.46 10.23 -14.75
C GLY A 740 30.08 9.96 -15.37
N ASN A 741 29.78 10.50 -16.55
CA ASN A 741 28.53 10.22 -17.26
C ASN A 741 28.69 9.03 -18.20
N TRP A 742 27.84 8.03 -18.02
CA TRP A 742 27.79 6.83 -18.85
C TRP A 742 26.38 6.61 -19.35
N GLN A 743 26.24 6.19 -20.60
CA GLN A 743 25.00 5.75 -21.22
C GLN A 743 25.06 4.23 -21.43
N GLU A 744 24.00 3.50 -21.05
CA GLU A 744 23.94 2.06 -21.33
C GLU A 744 23.66 1.77 -22.80
N VAL A 745 24.22 0.66 -23.26
CA VAL A 745 23.93 0.09 -24.57
C VAL A 745 22.81 -0.93 -24.42
N ASP A 746 21.73 -0.75 -25.17
CA ASP A 746 20.58 -1.64 -25.14
C ASP A 746 20.88 -2.96 -25.86
N SER A 747 20.48 -4.07 -25.26
CA SER A 747 20.62 -5.39 -25.87
C SER A 747 19.66 -5.54 -27.04
N GLY A 748 20.16 -5.84 -28.23
CA GLY A 748 19.34 -6.07 -29.42
C GLY A 748 20.13 -6.66 -30.58
N GLN A 749 19.53 -6.68 -31.77
CA GLN A 749 20.22 -7.06 -33.00
C GLN A 749 20.88 -5.82 -33.60
N GLY A 750 22.21 -5.74 -33.48
CA GLY A 750 23.01 -4.61 -33.92
C GLY A 750 23.61 -4.80 -35.31
N VAL A 751 23.65 -6.03 -35.81
CA VAL A 751 24.18 -6.40 -37.14
C VAL A 751 23.33 -7.52 -37.75
N GLY A 752 23.44 -7.71 -39.05
CA GLY A 752 22.85 -8.86 -39.74
C GLY A 752 23.63 -10.15 -39.47
N ASP A 753 22.94 -11.28 -39.63
CA ASP A 753 23.44 -12.63 -39.34
C ASP A 753 24.74 -12.99 -40.09
N GLU A 754 25.06 -12.28 -41.17
CA GLU A 754 26.30 -12.45 -41.94
C GLU A 754 27.55 -11.95 -41.18
N LEU A 755 27.41 -10.90 -40.36
CA LEU A 755 28.51 -10.31 -39.59
C LEU A 755 28.52 -10.80 -38.14
N GLY A 756 27.33 -11.01 -37.56
CA GLY A 756 27.15 -11.55 -36.22
C GLY A 756 25.84 -12.31 -36.13
N ALA A 757 25.89 -13.58 -35.71
CA ALA A 757 24.70 -14.40 -35.49
C ALA A 757 24.14 -14.27 -34.05
N GLY A 758 24.49 -13.19 -33.35
CA GLY A 758 24.03 -12.89 -32.01
C GLY A 758 22.62 -12.30 -32.01
N ALA A 759 22.08 -12.05 -30.82
CA ALA A 759 20.75 -11.46 -30.63
C ALA A 759 20.68 -10.80 -29.25
N GLY A 760 21.57 -9.85 -29.00
CA GLY A 760 21.73 -9.15 -27.73
C GLY A 760 23.05 -9.45 -26.99
N LEU A 761 23.15 -8.98 -25.75
CA LEU A 761 24.37 -9.02 -24.91
C LEU A 761 24.42 -10.22 -23.94
N THR A 762 23.41 -11.08 -23.97
CA THR A 762 23.28 -12.24 -23.08
C THR A 762 23.81 -13.50 -23.74
N VAL A 763 24.68 -14.21 -23.03
CA VAL A 763 25.32 -15.44 -23.48
C VAL A 763 24.67 -16.67 -22.86
N LEU A 764 24.30 -17.63 -23.71
CA LEU A 764 23.71 -18.91 -23.37
C LEU A 764 24.73 -20.03 -23.51
N THR A 765 24.94 -20.75 -22.42
CA THR A 765 25.78 -21.94 -22.36
C THR A 765 24.90 -23.20 -22.37
N PRO A 766 25.35 -24.34 -22.93
CA PRO A 766 24.58 -25.59 -22.88
C PRO A 766 24.25 -26.01 -21.43
N LEU A 767 23.00 -26.40 -21.18
CA LEU A 767 22.56 -26.89 -19.87
C LEU A 767 23.01 -28.34 -19.70
N GLY A 768 24.20 -28.57 -19.14
CA GLY A 768 24.70 -29.93 -18.88
C GLY A 768 25.83 -29.98 -17.85
N GLY A 769 25.57 -30.66 -16.72
CA GLY A 769 26.57 -31.30 -15.84
C GLY A 769 27.32 -30.44 -14.82
N ARG A 770 27.01 -30.65 -13.51
CA ARG A 770 27.68 -30.20 -12.27
C ARG A 770 27.58 -28.71 -11.87
N THR A 771 27.49 -28.46 -10.56
CA THR A 771 27.46 -27.13 -9.90
C THR A 771 28.85 -26.56 -9.65
N VAL A 772 29.90 -27.39 -9.67
CA VAL A 772 31.29 -26.97 -9.57
C VAL A 772 32.08 -27.51 -10.76
N LYS A 773 32.97 -26.72 -11.35
CA LYS A 773 33.95 -27.16 -12.38
C LYS A 773 35.35 -26.83 -11.87
N VAL A 774 36.17 -27.86 -11.63
CA VAL A 774 37.58 -27.66 -11.23
C VAL A 774 38.38 -27.16 -12.43
N ILE A 775 39.11 -26.07 -12.24
CA ILE A 775 39.94 -25.43 -13.28
C ILE A 775 41.37 -25.96 -13.17
N SER A 776 41.91 -26.03 -11.96
CA SER A 776 43.22 -26.64 -11.70
C SER A 776 43.16 -27.50 -10.43
N LYS A 777 43.89 -28.62 -10.44
CA LYS A 777 44.00 -29.53 -9.30
C LYS A 777 45.30 -29.20 -8.56
N PRO A 778 45.27 -29.01 -7.22
CA PRO A 778 46.49 -28.85 -6.46
C PRO A 778 47.35 -30.11 -6.56
N GLY A 779 48.65 -29.94 -6.80
CA GLY A 779 49.63 -31.03 -6.79
C GLY A 779 50.11 -31.38 -5.38
N VAL A 780 51.28 -32.01 -5.31
CA VAL A 780 52.01 -32.15 -4.03
C VAL A 780 52.63 -30.79 -3.69
N PHE A 781 52.41 -30.30 -2.47
CA PHE A 781 53.00 -29.06 -1.98
C PHE A 781 53.86 -29.30 -0.73
N THR A 782 54.82 -28.41 -0.52
CA THR A 782 55.86 -28.49 0.51
C THR A 782 55.77 -27.29 1.44
N PRO A 783 54.91 -27.32 2.49
CA PRO A 783 54.77 -26.21 3.43
C PRO A 783 55.99 -26.17 4.37
N ASN A 784 57.19 -25.92 3.85
CA ASN A 784 58.44 -25.89 4.61
C ASN A 784 58.86 -24.44 4.98
N GLY A 785 58.31 -23.43 4.31
CA GLY A 785 58.56 -22.01 4.50
C GLY A 785 59.71 -21.46 3.66
N ASP A 786 60.06 -22.11 2.54
CA ASP A 786 61.10 -21.66 1.60
C ASP A 786 60.58 -20.77 0.45
N GLU A 787 59.31 -20.38 0.53
CA GLU A 787 58.53 -19.60 -0.44
C GLU A 787 58.27 -20.33 -1.77
N LYS A 788 58.67 -21.60 -1.90
CA LYS A 788 58.47 -22.41 -3.10
C LYS A 788 57.49 -23.53 -2.81
N ASN A 789 56.35 -23.48 -3.51
CA ASN A 789 55.33 -24.53 -3.43
C ASN A 789 54.84 -24.75 -1.98
N ASP A 790 54.81 -23.69 -1.16
CA ASP A 790 54.41 -23.71 0.25
C ASP A 790 52.90 -23.84 0.46
N GLN A 791 52.09 -23.69 -0.59
CA GLN A 791 50.64 -23.69 -0.51
C GLN A 791 50.01 -24.54 -1.61
N ALA A 792 48.96 -25.28 -1.25
CA ALA A 792 48.03 -25.84 -2.22
C ALA A 792 47.04 -24.75 -2.67
N ILE A 793 46.86 -24.60 -3.98
CA ILE A 793 45.92 -23.65 -4.57
C ILE A 793 44.78 -24.43 -5.22
N PHE A 794 43.56 -24.19 -4.77
CA PHE A 794 42.34 -24.74 -5.33
C PHE A 794 41.70 -23.70 -6.26
N GLU A 795 41.76 -23.92 -7.57
CA GLU A 795 41.05 -23.08 -8.54
C GLU A 795 39.88 -23.83 -9.16
N PHE A 796 38.68 -23.28 -8.99
CA PHE A 796 37.46 -23.87 -9.50
C PHE A 796 36.42 -22.79 -9.77
N ALA A 797 35.43 -23.12 -10.59
CA ALA A 797 34.27 -22.29 -10.86
C ALA A 797 33.04 -22.87 -10.19
N VAL A 798 32.27 -22.02 -9.52
CA VAL A 798 30.90 -22.34 -9.08
C VAL A 798 29.92 -21.89 -10.15
N LEU A 799 29.06 -22.82 -10.55
CA LEU A 799 28.10 -22.71 -11.63
C LEU A 799 26.68 -22.78 -11.05
N LYS A 800 25.73 -22.04 -11.63
CA LYS A 800 24.27 -22.18 -11.36
C LYS A 800 23.77 -21.78 -9.95
N VAL A 801 24.57 -21.12 -9.10
CA VAL A 801 24.14 -20.65 -7.77
C VAL A 801 24.14 -19.12 -7.72
N ASN A 802 22.96 -18.51 -7.78
CA ASN A 802 22.78 -17.05 -7.89
C ASN A 802 22.37 -16.36 -6.58
N THR A 803 22.41 -17.10 -5.48
CA THR A 803 22.16 -16.60 -4.14
C THR A 803 23.46 -16.62 -3.33
N GLY A 804 23.53 -15.81 -2.29
CA GLY A 804 24.63 -15.85 -1.34
C GLY A 804 24.64 -17.20 -0.64
N ARG A 805 25.68 -18.00 -0.89
CA ARG A 805 25.89 -19.29 -0.25
C ARG A 805 27.37 -19.43 0.07
N PRO A 806 27.72 -19.97 1.25
CA PRO A 806 29.10 -20.28 1.56
C PRO A 806 29.63 -21.36 0.62
N VAL A 807 30.85 -21.16 0.14
CA VAL A 807 31.64 -22.10 -0.65
C VAL A 807 32.76 -22.62 0.23
N ASP A 808 32.77 -23.93 0.43
CA ASP A 808 33.68 -24.60 1.34
C ASP A 808 34.67 -25.50 0.58
N VAL A 809 35.95 -25.43 0.97
CA VAL A 809 36.96 -26.46 0.72
C VAL A 809 37.24 -27.15 2.04
N GLU A 810 36.68 -28.35 2.20
CA GLU A 810 36.83 -29.21 3.37
C GLU A 810 37.99 -30.18 3.13
N LEU A 811 38.96 -30.24 4.03
CA LEU A 811 40.13 -31.11 3.92
C LEU A 811 40.02 -32.24 4.94
N PHE A 812 40.22 -33.47 4.49
CA PHE A 812 40.13 -34.68 5.29
C PHE A 812 41.41 -35.51 5.22
N ASP A 813 41.75 -36.18 6.32
CA ASP A 813 42.72 -37.26 6.28
C ASP A 813 42.12 -38.52 5.63
N LEU A 814 42.94 -39.53 5.31
CA LEU A 814 42.47 -40.78 4.72
C LEU A 814 41.58 -41.62 5.65
N ARG A 815 41.44 -41.24 6.93
CA ARG A 815 40.51 -41.86 7.88
C ARG A 815 39.14 -41.17 7.87
N GLY A 816 38.97 -40.14 7.03
CA GLY A 816 37.75 -39.35 6.93
C GLY A 816 37.58 -38.30 8.03
N ARG A 817 38.63 -38.01 8.82
CA ARG A 817 38.57 -36.93 9.81
C ARG A 817 38.84 -35.60 9.13
N GLU A 818 37.99 -34.62 9.39
CA GLU A 818 38.18 -33.25 8.92
C GLU A 818 39.41 -32.64 9.61
N VAL A 819 40.30 -32.09 8.81
CA VAL A 819 41.59 -31.50 9.20
C VAL A 819 41.51 -29.98 9.15
N ARG A 820 40.79 -29.44 8.16
CA ARG A 820 40.64 -28.00 7.95
C ARG A 820 39.41 -27.71 7.11
N ARG A 821 38.70 -26.62 7.41
CA ARG A 821 37.69 -26.03 6.53
C ARG A 821 38.12 -24.64 6.08
N LEU A 822 38.02 -24.38 4.77
CA LEU A 822 38.29 -23.08 4.18
C LEU A 822 37.01 -22.58 3.54
N ARG A 823 36.46 -21.48 4.06
CA ARG A 823 35.16 -20.94 3.65
C ARG A 823 35.30 -19.57 3.02
N GLU A 824 34.62 -19.35 1.90
CA GLU A 824 34.43 -18.03 1.29
C GLU A 824 32.94 -17.80 1.01
N GLU A 825 32.41 -16.66 1.45
CA GLU A 825 31.01 -16.28 1.24
C GLU A 825 30.92 -14.98 0.44
N ARG A 826 30.07 -15.00 -0.60
CA ARG A 826 29.88 -13.89 -1.53
C ARG A 826 28.38 -13.63 -1.69
N GLY A 827 27.99 -12.39 -1.99
CA GLY A 827 26.58 -12.03 -2.24
C GLY A 827 25.92 -12.83 -3.39
N GLN A 828 26.72 -13.34 -4.33
CA GLN A 828 26.35 -14.38 -5.27
C GLN A 828 27.45 -15.43 -5.29
N ALA A 829 27.11 -16.70 -5.10
CA ALA A 829 28.10 -17.77 -4.98
C ALA A 829 28.74 -18.19 -6.31
N ASN A 830 28.15 -17.85 -7.46
CA ASN A 830 28.68 -18.15 -8.80
C ASN A 830 30.00 -17.39 -9.10
N GLY A 831 30.84 -17.97 -9.96
CA GLY A 831 32.08 -17.36 -10.44
C GLY A 831 33.35 -18.13 -10.04
N LEU A 832 34.51 -17.48 -10.23
CA LEU A 832 35.83 -18.08 -10.01
C LEU A 832 36.24 -18.02 -8.53
N TYR A 833 36.73 -19.14 -8.00
CA TYR A 833 37.31 -19.25 -6.66
C TYR A 833 38.79 -19.62 -6.77
N ARG A 834 39.59 -19.02 -5.90
CA ARG A 834 41.00 -19.34 -5.69
C ARG A 834 41.25 -19.37 -4.18
N ILE A 835 41.05 -20.55 -3.59
CA ILE A 835 41.22 -20.77 -2.15
C ILE A 835 42.57 -21.46 -1.95
N THR A 836 43.35 -21.00 -0.97
CA THR A 836 44.68 -21.56 -0.67
C THR A 836 44.70 -22.28 0.67
N TRP A 837 45.52 -23.33 0.75
CA TRP A 837 45.81 -24.05 1.98
C TRP A 837 47.32 -24.11 2.21
N ASP A 838 47.73 -23.79 3.43
CA ASP A 838 49.13 -23.67 3.88
C ASP A 838 49.66 -24.94 4.57
N GLY A 839 48.90 -26.04 4.55
CA GLY A 839 49.29 -27.29 5.18
C GLY A 839 49.09 -27.33 6.69
N ARG A 840 48.25 -26.44 7.24
CA ARG A 840 47.90 -26.44 8.67
C ARG A 840 46.49 -26.95 8.92
N ASP A 841 46.28 -27.54 10.09
CA ASP A 841 44.96 -27.96 10.57
C ASP A 841 44.17 -26.78 11.20
N GLU A 842 42.98 -27.06 11.74
CA GLU A 842 42.16 -26.10 12.50
C GLU A 842 42.89 -25.45 13.68
N ALA A 843 43.79 -26.17 14.36
CA ALA A 843 44.58 -25.67 15.49
C ALA A 843 45.78 -24.81 15.06
N GLY A 844 46.06 -24.78 13.75
CA GLY A 844 47.20 -24.05 13.17
C GLY A 844 48.50 -24.86 13.17
N ASP A 845 48.45 -26.14 13.51
CA ASP A 845 49.62 -27.03 13.48
C ASP A 845 49.83 -27.61 12.08
N ARG A 846 51.09 -27.84 11.69
CA ARG A 846 51.39 -28.45 10.38
C ARG A 846 50.92 -29.91 10.36
N VAL A 847 50.23 -30.27 9.30
CA VAL A 847 49.72 -31.63 9.12
C VAL A 847 50.85 -32.59 8.72
N PRO A 848 50.81 -33.88 9.14
CA PRO A 848 51.83 -34.85 8.74
C PRO A 848 51.93 -35.02 7.21
N PRO A 849 53.11 -35.38 6.65
CA PRO A 849 53.23 -35.74 5.24
C PRO A 849 52.28 -36.89 4.88
N GLY A 850 51.62 -36.80 3.73
CA GLY A 850 50.61 -37.78 3.33
C GLY A 850 49.64 -37.26 2.28
N LEU A 851 48.63 -38.07 1.98
CA LEU A 851 47.53 -37.70 1.09
C LEU A 851 46.33 -37.21 1.90
N TYR A 852 45.72 -36.13 1.44
CA TYR A 852 44.52 -35.53 2.00
C TYR A 852 43.44 -35.47 0.92
N LEU A 853 42.19 -35.65 1.33
CA LEU A 853 41.02 -35.51 0.46
C LEU A 853 40.47 -34.10 0.63
N ALA A 854 40.40 -33.35 -0.47
CA ALA A 854 39.74 -32.05 -0.50
C ALA A 854 38.36 -32.19 -1.11
N ARG A 855 37.32 -31.79 -0.39
CA ARG A 855 35.93 -31.74 -0.86
C ARG A 855 35.54 -30.29 -1.06
N ILE A 856 35.22 -29.94 -2.30
CA ILE A 856 34.71 -28.63 -2.68
C ILE A 856 33.20 -28.73 -2.73
N ALA A 857 32.50 -27.91 -1.95
CA ALA A 857 31.04 -27.91 -1.85
C ALA A 857 30.47 -26.48 -1.80
N VAL A 858 29.24 -26.34 -2.30
CA VAL A 858 28.44 -25.12 -2.19
C VAL A 858 27.18 -25.47 -1.42
N ALA A 859 26.85 -24.71 -0.38
CA ALA A 859 25.65 -24.99 0.42
C ALA A 859 24.38 -24.86 -0.44
N SER A 860 23.60 -25.94 -0.53
CA SER A 860 22.41 -26.07 -1.39
C SER A 860 21.28 -26.76 -0.64
N ASP A 861 20.02 -26.36 -0.90
CA ASP A 861 18.81 -26.93 -0.26
C ASP A 861 18.45 -28.32 -0.81
N LYS A 862 19.05 -28.71 -1.94
CA LYS A 862 19.07 -30.10 -2.43
C LYS A 862 20.39 -30.72 -1.99
N GLY A 863 20.34 -31.82 -1.24
CA GLY A 863 21.47 -32.43 -0.52
C GLY A 863 22.73 -32.74 -1.35
N ALA A 864 23.74 -33.25 -0.64
CA ALA A 864 25.18 -33.43 -0.94
C ALA A 864 25.69 -33.93 -2.33
N ASP A 865 24.87 -34.07 -3.35
CA ASP A 865 25.19 -34.76 -4.63
C ASP A 865 26.09 -33.97 -5.61
N ASP A 866 26.44 -32.71 -5.32
CA ASP A 866 27.20 -31.84 -6.23
C ASP A 866 28.63 -31.49 -5.75
N ALA A 867 29.12 -32.12 -4.69
CA ALA A 867 30.48 -31.89 -4.18
C ALA A 867 31.55 -32.55 -5.06
N ILE A 868 32.66 -31.87 -5.30
CA ILE A 868 33.83 -32.45 -6.00
C ILE A 868 34.90 -32.84 -5.00
N GLN A 869 35.42 -34.06 -5.15
CA GLN A 869 36.55 -34.54 -4.37
C GLN A 869 37.84 -34.48 -5.20
N LEU A 870 38.91 -33.97 -4.58
CA LEU A 870 40.26 -33.90 -5.10
C LEU A 870 41.21 -34.56 -4.10
N VAL A 871 42.37 -34.98 -4.56
CA VAL A 871 43.46 -35.47 -3.71
C VAL A 871 44.55 -34.42 -3.69
N VAL A 872 45.06 -34.09 -2.51
CA VAL A 872 46.18 -33.16 -2.31
C VAL A 872 47.27 -33.88 -1.55
N GLY A 873 48.51 -33.78 -2.03
CA GLY A 873 49.67 -34.36 -1.36
C GLY A 873 50.40 -33.32 -0.53
N VAL A 874 50.75 -33.67 0.70
CA VAL A 874 51.65 -32.90 1.55
C VAL A 874 52.95 -33.68 1.67
N ALA A 875 54.08 -33.04 1.35
CA ALA A 875 55.42 -33.59 1.55
C ALA A 875 56.31 -32.50 2.14
N TYR A 876 57.27 -32.80 3.01
CA TYR A 876 58.31 -31.85 3.42
C TYR A 876 59.45 -32.57 4.10
#